data_AF-A0A4Q0I2J1-F1
#
_entry.id   AF-A0A4Q0I2J1-F1
#
_cell.length_a   1.000
_cell.length_b   1.000
_cell.length_c   1.000
_cell.angle_alpha   90.00
_cell.angle_beta   90.00
_cell.angle_gamma   90.00
#
_symmetry.space_group_name_H-M   'P 1'
#
loop_
_entity.id
_entity.type
_entity.pdbx_description
1 polymer ?
#
loop_
_entity_poly.entity_id
_entity_poly.type
_entity_poly.pdbx_seq_one_letter_code
_entity_poly.pdbx_strand_id
1 'polypeptide(L)'
;MKKVVSLVCMLVMLASLLATFTVGAASPVNGFQVSGTKLLDANGNEFVMRGVNHAHTWYKSELKTTIPALAKAGCNAVRIVLSNGEQWTKDSASEVSNIISLCEQNKMIAILEVHDATGYNDEASLLAAANYFVDIKSALVGKEDTVIINIANEWGGTWDSAAWASGYKKAIPVIRNAGLTHTILVDSTGWGQYGACVKERGKEVFAVDVLKNTMFAVHMYGYAGKDEATIKSMIEGAQSQGLAICVGEFGWNHSDGDVDEEAIMRYCQEKNVGWLAWSWKGNGGGVEYLDMAYDWAGNSLSEWGNNVVNGPNGLKNTSVICSVFTGVTPTPTTTLAPTPIPTSSSDPDSGMRDISAIDFVKDIKIGWNLGNTLDAPTETGWGNPRTTKAMIDKVKEMGFNAVRVPVTWDTHIGSAPSYKIDEAWLNRVEEVVNYVIDNDMYAIINVHHDNTWIIPTYANEEQSKEKLVKLWEQIADRFKDYSDYLVFETMNEPRVIGSPTEWTGGTYENRDVINKFNLAVVNTIRASGGNNAKRFIMVPTNAATSLDVALNDLVIPNNDDRVIVSIHAYSPYFFAMDVNGTSNWGSDYDKTSLSYELDAIYNRFVKNGRAVIIGEFGTIDKNNLSSRVAHAEHYAKEAAARGITVFWWDNGYYYPGEAETYALLNRYTLKWYYPEIAQALVRGAGGNPSYTPSPTPTKSSMPTPSPTPSVLYGDVNGDGKVNSTDLTTLKRFLLRIIDEFPSPNGRIAADVNGDKKITSTDLTLMNRYLLHIIDKFPVEGTPDDNNPGILYNGRFDFSDPKGAKCAWSGSNVELNFYGTEASATIKSTGENWFQAIVDGNPLPPFSVNTTTSTVKLVSGLTEGNHSLVLWKRTEASLGEAQFLGFDFGSGKLLSAPNPLERKIEFIGDSITCAYGNEGTSKEQSFTPRNENSYLSYAAITARNLNASSNIVAWSGIGLTTNYGGAAGPVMLDRYPYTLPYSGVEWDFSKYVPQVVVINLGTNDFSITPDKTEFITAYKTLIGQVRKNYPDAHVFCCIGPMLWGTGLDSCRSYVTEIVNDYNKKGDSKVYLVEFPQQNGSTGYGEDWHPSLATHELMADQLTEEIKSKLGW
;
A
#
# COMPACT_ATOMS: atom_id res chain seq x y z
N MET A 1 -54.89 -1.44 -59.20
CA MET A 1 -54.72 -2.28 -58.00
C MET A 1 -53.24 -2.63 -57.95
N LYS A 2 -52.35 -1.93 -57.23
CA LYS A 2 -52.31 -1.52 -55.80
C LYS A 2 -52.31 -2.72 -54.84
N LYS A 3 -51.16 -2.93 -54.17
CA LYS A 3 -50.74 -4.08 -53.34
C LYS A 3 -50.67 -5.44 -54.08
N VAL A 4 -49.46 -5.81 -54.52
CA VAL A 4 -48.72 -7.13 -54.43
C VAL A 4 -47.57 -7.06 -55.47
N VAL A 5 -46.59 -6.18 -55.24
CA VAL A 5 -45.36 -6.04 -56.09
C VAL A 5 -44.12 -5.68 -55.25
N SER A 6 -44.30 -4.99 -54.12
CA SER A 6 -43.21 -4.41 -53.31
C SER A 6 -42.41 -5.39 -52.44
N LEU A 7 -42.53 -6.71 -52.64
CA LEU A 7 -41.93 -7.73 -51.75
C LEU A 7 -40.83 -8.58 -52.41
N VAL A 8 -40.56 -8.39 -53.71
CA VAL A 8 -39.64 -9.27 -54.48
C VAL A 8 -38.28 -8.61 -54.72
N CYS A 9 -38.21 -7.28 -54.83
CA CYS A 9 -36.97 -6.57 -55.16
C CYS A 9 -36.01 -6.37 -53.96
N MET A 10 -36.45 -6.63 -52.72
CA MET A 10 -35.63 -6.39 -51.51
C MET A 10 -34.82 -7.62 -51.05
N LEU A 11 -35.03 -8.78 -51.69
CA LEU A 11 -34.35 -10.05 -51.38
C LEU A 11 -33.13 -10.34 -52.26
N VAL A 12 -32.79 -9.47 -53.21
CA VAL A 12 -31.65 -9.62 -54.13
C VAL A 12 -30.52 -8.61 -53.84
N MET A 13 -30.77 -7.56 -53.05
CA MET A 13 -29.76 -6.58 -52.62
C MET A 13 -29.10 -6.88 -51.26
N LEU A 14 -29.42 -8.00 -50.62
CA LEU A 14 -28.77 -8.45 -49.36
C LEU A 14 -27.86 -9.68 -49.52
N ALA A 15 -27.65 -10.16 -50.75
CA ALA A 15 -26.88 -11.38 -51.05
C ALA A 15 -25.45 -11.12 -51.57
N SER A 16 -25.01 -9.85 -51.63
CA SER A 16 -23.74 -9.44 -52.25
C SER A 16 -22.84 -8.57 -51.36
N LEU A 17 -23.17 -8.43 -50.07
CA LEU A 17 -22.30 -7.83 -49.04
C LEU A 17 -22.09 -8.76 -47.84
N LEU A 18 -21.81 -10.03 -48.12
CA LEU A 18 -21.13 -10.94 -47.20
C LEU A 18 -19.76 -11.35 -47.76
N ALA A 19 -18.99 -10.33 -48.17
CA ALA A 19 -17.54 -10.48 -48.21
C ALA A 19 -17.07 -10.66 -46.76
N THR A 20 -16.39 -11.77 -46.48
CA THR A 20 -15.91 -12.09 -45.14
C THR A 20 -14.78 -11.14 -44.76
N PHE A 21 -15.12 -10.05 -44.06
CA PHE A 21 -14.15 -9.31 -43.26
C PHE A 21 -13.75 -10.16 -42.07
N THR A 22 -12.82 -11.09 -42.31
CA THR A 22 -11.95 -11.61 -41.27
C THR A 22 -11.17 -10.43 -40.70
N VAL A 23 -11.65 -9.87 -39.59
CA VAL A 23 -10.80 -9.09 -38.71
C VAL A 23 -9.77 -10.07 -38.18
N GLY A 24 -8.60 -10.12 -38.83
CA GLY A 24 -7.48 -10.87 -38.32
C GLY A 24 -7.13 -10.38 -36.93
N ALA A 25 -6.77 -11.28 -36.03
CA ALA A 25 -6.10 -10.87 -34.80
C ALA A 25 -4.88 -10.02 -35.21
N ALA A 26 -4.72 -8.85 -34.60
CA ALA A 26 -3.61 -7.97 -34.91
C ALA A 26 -2.30 -8.74 -34.70
N SER A 27 -1.43 -8.76 -35.71
CA SER A 27 -0.08 -9.29 -35.57
C SER A 27 0.64 -8.59 -34.41
N PRO A 28 1.49 -9.30 -33.63
CA PRO A 28 2.30 -8.64 -32.63
C PRO A 28 3.13 -7.51 -33.28
N VAL A 29 3.15 -6.35 -32.62
CA VAL A 29 3.84 -5.16 -33.13
C VAL A 29 5.31 -5.28 -32.78
N ASN A 30 6.16 -5.57 -33.79
CA ASN A 30 7.62 -5.64 -33.66
C ASN A 30 8.22 -4.22 -33.58
N GLY A 31 7.83 -3.45 -32.57
CA GLY A 31 8.16 -2.04 -32.41
C GLY A 31 7.90 -1.56 -30.98
N PHE A 32 8.04 -0.25 -30.73
CA PHE A 32 7.71 0.32 -29.43
C PHE A 32 6.27 0.04 -29.01
N GLN A 33 6.04 -0.19 -27.72
CA GLN A 33 4.74 -0.47 -27.12
C GLN A 33 4.56 0.27 -25.79
N VAL A 34 3.36 0.81 -25.55
CA VAL A 34 2.99 1.37 -24.24
C VAL A 34 2.40 0.27 -23.35
N SER A 35 2.95 0.12 -22.14
CA SER A 35 2.50 -0.87 -21.14
C SER A 35 2.20 -0.15 -19.82
N GLY A 36 0.92 0.21 -19.64
CA GLY A 36 0.48 1.05 -18.52
C GLY A 36 1.18 2.41 -18.54
N THR A 37 1.96 2.69 -17.49
CA THR A 37 2.74 3.93 -17.37
C THR A 37 4.11 3.89 -18.08
N LYS A 38 4.46 2.79 -18.75
CA LYS A 38 5.80 2.55 -19.32
C LYS A 38 5.81 2.59 -20.84
N LEU A 39 6.95 2.99 -21.41
CA LEU A 39 7.31 2.78 -22.81
C LEU A 39 8.27 1.60 -22.88
N LEU A 40 7.96 0.62 -23.73
CA LEU A 40 8.81 -0.55 -24.00
C LEU A 40 9.33 -0.50 -25.44
N ASP A 41 10.59 -0.89 -25.66
CA ASP A 41 11.18 -1.05 -26.99
C ASP A 41 10.72 -2.35 -27.69
N ALA A 42 11.14 -2.53 -28.95
CA ALA A 42 10.74 -3.68 -29.78
C ALA A 42 11.21 -5.05 -29.24
N ASN A 43 12.16 -5.07 -28.28
CA ASN A 43 12.59 -6.28 -27.58
C ASN A 43 11.87 -6.46 -26.23
N GLY A 44 10.96 -5.56 -25.86
CA GLY A 44 10.19 -5.58 -24.62
C GLY A 44 10.85 -4.88 -23.43
N ASN A 45 12.01 -4.24 -23.61
CA ASN A 45 12.73 -3.56 -22.52
C ASN A 45 12.17 -2.16 -22.26
N GLU A 46 12.12 -1.72 -21.01
CA GLU A 46 11.66 -0.36 -20.68
C GLU A 46 12.64 0.70 -21.22
N PHE A 47 12.16 1.56 -22.11
CA PHE A 47 12.97 2.59 -22.76
C PHE A 47 12.64 3.98 -22.20
N VAL A 48 13.56 4.51 -21.39
CA VAL A 48 13.44 5.83 -20.79
C VAL A 48 14.18 6.85 -21.66
N MET A 49 13.43 7.77 -22.28
CA MET A 49 14.02 8.81 -23.14
C MET A 49 14.90 9.78 -22.34
N ARG A 50 16.09 10.03 -22.86
CA ARG A 50 17.09 11.01 -22.38
C ARG A 50 17.69 11.68 -23.62
N GLY A 51 17.19 12.86 -23.94
CA GLY A 51 17.45 13.48 -25.24
C GLY A 51 17.25 14.98 -25.28
N VAL A 52 17.26 15.51 -26.51
CA VAL A 52 17.21 16.95 -26.81
C VAL A 52 16.35 17.18 -28.06
N ASN A 53 15.70 18.34 -28.13
CA ASN A 53 14.98 18.81 -29.31
C ASN A 53 15.95 19.44 -30.34
N HIS A 54 15.79 19.08 -31.62
CA HIS A 54 16.56 19.61 -32.75
C HIS A 54 15.66 20.27 -33.80
N ALA A 55 15.90 21.57 -33.98
CA ALA A 55 15.26 22.52 -34.88
C ALA A 55 15.47 22.23 -36.41
N HIS A 56 15.19 21.00 -36.86
CA HIS A 56 15.59 20.54 -38.19
C HIS A 56 14.98 21.37 -39.34
N THR A 57 13.67 21.64 -39.34
CA THR A 57 12.99 22.42 -40.39
C THR A 57 13.70 23.72 -40.76
N TRP A 58 14.28 24.44 -39.78
CA TRP A 58 14.98 25.70 -40.01
C TRP A 58 16.49 25.55 -40.26
N TYR A 59 17.08 24.42 -39.87
CA TYR A 59 18.53 24.15 -39.90
C TYR A 59 18.91 22.84 -40.61
N LYS A 60 18.23 22.50 -41.71
CA LYS A 60 18.39 21.22 -42.43
C LYS A 60 19.83 20.88 -42.82
N SER A 61 20.70 21.87 -43.03
CA SER A 61 22.13 21.67 -43.35
C SER A 61 22.93 21.06 -42.18
N GLU A 62 22.54 21.37 -40.94
CA GLU A 62 23.32 21.07 -39.74
C GLU A 62 23.06 19.69 -39.16
N LEU A 63 22.02 18.98 -39.65
CA LEU A 63 21.65 17.63 -39.23
C LEU A 63 22.85 16.66 -39.18
N LYS A 64 23.73 16.69 -40.20
CA LYS A 64 24.93 15.84 -40.29
C LYS A 64 26.01 16.17 -39.25
N THR A 65 26.00 17.39 -38.73
CA THR A 65 26.88 17.86 -37.66
C THR A 65 26.26 17.56 -36.29
N THR A 66 24.95 17.79 -36.15
CA THR A 66 24.22 17.76 -34.88
C THR A 66 23.90 16.36 -34.38
N ILE A 67 23.40 15.44 -35.23
CA ILE A 67 23.00 14.11 -34.77
C ILE A 67 24.18 13.31 -34.16
N PRO A 68 25.41 13.32 -34.71
CA PRO A 68 26.58 12.75 -34.04
C PRO A 68 27.00 13.50 -32.77
N ALA A 69 26.79 14.81 -32.71
CA ALA A 69 27.11 15.61 -31.53
C ALA A 69 26.17 15.33 -30.34
N LEU A 70 24.87 15.10 -30.61
CA LEU A 70 23.88 14.69 -29.63
C LEU A 70 24.17 13.30 -29.04
N ALA A 71 24.52 12.33 -29.88
CA ALA A 71 24.94 11.01 -29.42
C ALA A 71 26.24 11.07 -28.60
N LYS A 72 27.23 11.89 -29.03
CA LYS A 72 28.45 12.18 -28.26
C LYS A 72 28.17 12.90 -26.92
N ALA A 73 27.09 13.67 -26.84
CA ALA A 73 26.60 14.29 -25.61
C ALA A 73 25.85 13.28 -24.69
N GLY A 74 25.55 12.07 -25.18
CA GLY A 74 24.90 11.02 -24.41
C GLY A 74 23.40 10.86 -24.68
N CYS A 75 22.83 11.48 -25.71
CA CYS A 75 21.41 11.27 -26.04
C CYS A 75 21.15 9.81 -26.47
N ASN A 76 20.08 9.19 -25.95
CA ASN A 76 19.52 7.94 -26.51
C ASN A 76 18.32 8.21 -27.45
N ALA A 77 17.82 9.44 -27.44
CA ALA A 77 16.65 9.89 -28.15
C ALA A 77 16.85 11.32 -28.66
N VAL A 78 16.19 11.67 -29.76
CA VAL A 78 16.18 13.04 -30.30
C VAL A 78 14.80 13.34 -30.87
N ARG A 79 14.24 14.50 -30.50
CA ARG A 79 12.98 15.00 -31.05
C ARG A 79 13.28 15.97 -32.19
N ILE A 80 12.73 15.67 -33.37
CA ILE A 80 13.07 16.31 -34.63
C ILE A 80 11.89 17.17 -35.08
N VAL A 81 12.10 18.48 -35.09
CA VAL A 81 11.16 19.48 -35.61
C VAL A 81 11.03 19.31 -37.13
N LEU A 82 9.91 18.76 -37.61
CA LEU A 82 9.57 18.65 -39.03
C LEU A 82 8.47 19.63 -39.42
N SER A 83 8.35 19.90 -40.73
CA SER A 83 7.25 20.65 -41.30
C SER A 83 6.35 19.84 -42.24
N ASN A 84 5.04 20.05 -42.14
CA ASN A 84 4.04 19.47 -43.03
C ASN A 84 3.80 20.27 -44.32
N GLY A 85 4.23 21.53 -44.39
CA GLY A 85 4.05 22.43 -45.52
C GLY A 85 3.08 23.61 -45.34
N GLU A 86 2.42 23.74 -44.18
CA GLU A 86 1.41 24.80 -43.94
C GLU A 86 2.04 26.14 -43.51
N GLN A 87 3.13 26.11 -42.71
CA GLN A 87 3.91 27.29 -42.31
C GLN A 87 5.31 27.33 -42.92
N TRP A 88 6.00 26.18 -42.98
CA TRP A 88 7.40 26.09 -43.44
C TRP A 88 7.57 25.11 -44.63
N THR A 89 8.81 24.90 -45.06
CA THR A 89 9.12 24.06 -46.23
C THR A 89 9.00 22.58 -45.87
N LYS A 90 7.86 21.98 -46.24
CA LYS A 90 7.51 20.55 -46.06
C LYS A 90 8.72 19.62 -46.14
N ASP A 91 8.91 18.82 -45.11
CA ASP A 91 9.89 17.75 -45.09
C ASP A 91 9.40 16.57 -45.95
N SER A 92 10.20 16.15 -46.93
CA SER A 92 9.86 15.01 -47.80
C SER A 92 10.10 13.68 -47.08
N ALA A 93 9.40 12.62 -47.51
CA ALA A 93 9.68 11.26 -47.06
C ALA A 93 11.17 10.86 -47.26
N SER A 94 11.82 11.40 -48.29
CA SER A 94 13.26 11.24 -48.51
C SER A 94 14.15 11.99 -47.50
N GLU A 95 13.77 13.20 -47.07
CA GLU A 95 14.48 13.89 -45.98
C GLU A 95 14.30 13.12 -44.67
N VAL A 96 13.07 12.73 -44.32
CA VAL A 96 12.77 11.96 -43.11
C VAL A 96 13.48 10.60 -43.09
N SER A 97 13.56 9.89 -44.23
CA SER A 97 14.35 8.66 -44.35
C SER A 97 15.83 8.87 -44.03
N ASN A 98 16.40 10.02 -44.43
CA ASN A 98 17.79 10.36 -44.10
C ASN A 98 17.98 10.74 -42.62
N ILE A 99 16.98 11.41 -42.01
CA ILE A 99 16.96 11.74 -40.57
C ILE A 99 16.99 10.44 -39.76
N ILE A 100 16.02 9.54 -40.00
CA ILE A 100 15.92 8.24 -39.31
C ILE A 100 17.22 7.45 -39.48
N SER A 101 17.71 7.30 -40.72
CA SER A 101 18.95 6.57 -41.01
C SER A 101 20.16 7.12 -40.26
N LEU A 102 20.23 8.44 -40.04
CA LEU A 102 21.33 9.08 -39.31
C LEU A 102 21.17 8.93 -37.79
N CYS A 103 19.95 8.98 -37.26
CA CYS A 103 19.67 8.65 -35.85
C CYS A 103 20.06 7.20 -35.53
N GLU A 104 19.68 6.25 -36.39
CA GLU A 104 20.04 4.83 -36.27
C GLU A 104 21.56 4.59 -36.32
N GLN A 105 22.27 5.25 -37.25
CA GLN A 105 23.75 5.21 -37.33
C GLN A 105 24.43 5.71 -36.05
N ASN A 106 23.77 6.59 -35.29
CA ASN A 106 24.23 7.14 -34.02
C ASN A 106 23.52 6.52 -32.80
N LYS A 107 22.78 5.42 -33.00
CA LYS A 107 22.05 4.65 -31.97
C LYS A 107 21.03 5.45 -31.14
N MET A 108 20.37 6.42 -31.77
CA MET A 108 19.30 7.21 -31.15
C MET A 108 17.94 6.90 -31.75
N ILE A 109 16.91 6.94 -30.90
CA ILE A 109 15.50 6.87 -31.29
C ILE A 109 15.04 8.24 -31.80
N ALA A 110 14.34 8.26 -32.94
CA ALA A 110 13.82 9.48 -33.54
C ALA A 110 12.36 9.71 -33.14
N ILE A 111 12.11 10.76 -32.36
CA ILE A 111 10.75 11.28 -32.14
C ILE A 111 10.50 12.31 -33.24
N LEU A 112 9.54 12.06 -34.13
CA LEU A 112 9.23 12.95 -35.24
C LEU A 112 7.99 13.76 -34.91
N GLU A 113 8.10 15.10 -34.91
CA GLU A 113 7.01 16.02 -34.59
C GLU A 113 6.69 16.96 -35.76
N VAL A 114 5.44 17.41 -35.88
CA VAL A 114 5.01 18.43 -36.87
C VAL A 114 4.76 19.77 -36.19
N HIS A 115 5.59 20.76 -36.52
CA HIS A 115 5.64 22.03 -35.82
C HIS A 115 4.67 23.09 -36.38
N ASP A 116 4.16 22.92 -37.61
CA ASP A 116 3.23 23.89 -38.24
C ASP A 116 1.89 24.02 -37.50
N ALA A 117 1.62 23.19 -36.49
CA ALA A 117 0.41 23.19 -35.67
C ALA A 117 0.59 23.83 -34.27
N THR A 118 1.81 24.24 -33.88
CA THR A 118 2.13 24.86 -32.57
C THR A 118 1.15 25.98 -32.19
N GLY A 119 0.43 25.80 -31.08
CA GLY A 119 -0.50 26.81 -30.56
C GLY A 119 -1.82 27.00 -31.32
N TYR A 120 -2.02 26.31 -32.45
CA TYR A 120 -3.30 26.33 -33.17
C TYR A 120 -4.41 25.67 -32.34
N ASN A 121 -5.68 25.94 -32.68
CA ASN A 121 -6.84 25.50 -31.90
C ASN A 121 -7.97 24.93 -32.77
N ASP A 122 -7.78 24.89 -34.07
CA ASP A 122 -8.73 24.32 -35.03
C ASP A 122 -8.40 22.85 -35.31
N GLU A 123 -9.42 22.06 -35.60
CA GLU A 123 -9.26 20.64 -35.88
C GLU A 123 -8.54 20.35 -37.21
N ALA A 124 -8.52 21.30 -38.15
CA ALA A 124 -7.94 21.09 -39.47
C ALA A 124 -6.41 21.10 -39.45
N SER A 125 -5.78 21.96 -38.65
CA SER A 125 -4.31 21.97 -38.44
C SER A 125 -3.81 20.66 -37.82
N LEU A 126 -4.48 20.14 -36.79
CA LEU A 126 -4.15 18.82 -36.20
C LEU A 126 -4.35 17.68 -37.19
N LEU A 127 -5.44 17.71 -37.97
CA LEU A 127 -5.69 16.69 -39.00
C LEU A 127 -4.69 16.81 -40.16
N ALA A 128 -4.21 18.00 -40.53
CA ALA A 128 -3.15 18.18 -41.51
C ALA A 128 -1.82 17.59 -41.01
N ALA A 129 -1.48 17.81 -39.73
CA ALA A 129 -0.33 17.19 -39.08
C ALA A 129 -0.45 15.64 -39.02
N ALA A 130 -1.63 15.10 -38.70
CA ALA A 130 -1.85 13.66 -38.75
C ALA A 130 -1.77 13.08 -40.18
N ASN A 131 -2.30 13.78 -41.19
CA ASN A 131 -2.21 13.34 -42.60
C ASN A 131 -0.77 13.46 -43.15
N TYR A 132 0.08 14.33 -42.63
CA TYR A 132 1.48 14.40 -43.03
C TYR A 132 2.21 13.07 -42.81
N PHE A 133 2.02 12.41 -41.66
CA PHE A 133 2.58 11.07 -41.41
C PHE A 133 2.02 10.00 -42.36
N VAL A 134 0.82 10.21 -42.93
CA VAL A 134 0.24 9.34 -43.97
C VAL A 134 0.90 9.58 -45.34
N ASP A 135 1.21 10.84 -45.69
CA ASP A 135 2.00 11.19 -46.88
C ASP A 135 3.40 10.56 -46.83
N ILE A 136 4.10 10.71 -45.69
CA ILE A 136 5.49 10.25 -45.54
C ILE A 136 5.63 8.78 -45.11
N LYS A 137 4.54 8.01 -45.03
CA LYS A 137 4.53 6.64 -44.47
C LYS A 137 5.56 5.67 -45.07
N SER A 138 6.02 5.91 -46.30
CA SER A 138 7.09 5.13 -46.95
C SER A 138 8.46 5.27 -46.29
N ALA A 139 8.67 6.30 -45.46
CA ALA A 139 9.84 6.47 -44.59
C ALA A 139 9.68 5.81 -43.21
N LEU A 140 8.45 5.42 -42.85
CA LEU A 140 8.06 5.00 -41.50
C LEU A 140 7.80 3.49 -41.40
N VAL A 141 7.12 2.88 -42.38
CA VAL A 141 6.82 1.44 -42.35
C VAL A 141 8.10 0.61 -42.33
N GLY A 142 8.28 -0.20 -41.28
CA GLY A 142 9.52 -0.92 -41.00
C GLY A 142 10.52 -0.14 -40.13
N LYS A 143 10.03 0.87 -39.39
CA LYS A 143 10.77 1.70 -38.41
C LYS A 143 10.03 1.85 -37.08
N GLU A 144 9.00 1.04 -36.85
CA GLU A 144 8.24 0.96 -35.60
C GLU A 144 9.14 0.71 -34.35
N ASP A 145 10.35 0.20 -34.54
CA ASP A 145 11.38 -0.11 -33.55
C ASP A 145 12.41 1.01 -33.33
N THR A 146 12.47 2.02 -34.20
CA THR A 146 13.42 3.15 -34.10
C THR A 146 12.78 4.55 -34.14
N VAL A 147 11.46 4.62 -34.37
CA VAL A 147 10.71 5.88 -34.54
C VAL A 147 9.45 5.96 -33.66
N ILE A 148 9.21 7.13 -33.07
CA ILE A 148 7.99 7.50 -32.34
C ILE A 148 7.32 8.67 -33.09
N ILE A 149 5.99 8.61 -33.26
CA ILE A 149 5.21 9.64 -33.98
C ILE A 149 4.59 10.61 -32.98
N ASN A 150 5.09 11.83 -32.91
CA ASN A 150 4.51 12.94 -32.16
C ASN A 150 3.59 13.71 -33.11
N ILE A 151 2.26 13.58 -32.95
CA ILE A 151 1.33 13.99 -34.04
C ILE A 151 1.44 15.48 -34.40
N ALA A 152 1.59 16.36 -33.41
CA ALA A 152 1.77 17.80 -33.57
C ALA A 152 2.44 18.37 -32.32
N ASN A 153 3.31 19.37 -32.48
CA ASN A 153 3.82 20.14 -31.35
C ASN A 153 2.69 21.00 -30.73
N GLU A 154 2.53 20.94 -29.41
CA GLU A 154 1.75 21.91 -28.60
C GLU A 154 0.35 22.31 -29.12
N TRP A 155 -0.36 21.41 -29.83
CA TRP A 155 -1.65 21.76 -30.40
C TRP A 155 -2.73 21.96 -29.33
N GLY A 156 -3.50 23.05 -29.48
CA GLY A 156 -4.49 23.52 -28.53
C GLY A 156 -3.93 24.54 -27.54
N GLY A 157 -3.60 25.76 -27.98
CA GLY A 157 -3.17 26.87 -27.10
C GLY A 157 -4.23 27.43 -26.13
N THR A 158 -5.46 26.94 -26.16
CA THR A 158 -6.63 27.43 -25.39
C THR A 158 -6.81 26.86 -23.98
N TRP A 159 -5.95 25.92 -23.55
CA TRP A 159 -6.04 25.26 -22.23
C TRP A 159 -7.33 24.43 -22.01
N ASP A 160 -8.00 24.01 -23.10
CA ASP A 160 -9.27 23.26 -23.05
C ASP A 160 -9.03 21.76 -23.24
N SER A 161 -9.04 21.02 -22.13
CA SER A 161 -8.91 19.56 -22.09
C SER A 161 -9.94 18.80 -22.94
N ALA A 162 -11.16 19.36 -23.12
CA ALA A 162 -12.22 18.71 -23.87
C ALA A 162 -12.09 18.94 -25.39
N ALA A 163 -11.71 20.15 -25.81
CA ALA A 163 -11.35 20.44 -27.20
C ALA A 163 -10.11 19.66 -27.63
N TRP A 164 -9.07 19.65 -26.78
CA TRP A 164 -7.84 18.85 -26.95
C TRP A 164 -8.15 17.36 -27.18
N ALA A 165 -8.91 16.75 -26.26
CA ALA A 165 -9.29 15.35 -26.39
C ALA A 165 -10.16 15.09 -27.62
N SER A 166 -11.08 15.99 -27.97
CA SER A 166 -11.92 15.87 -29.18
C SER A 166 -11.09 15.84 -30.47
N GLY A 167 -10.05 16.67 -30.56
CA GLY A 167 -9.13 16.70 -31.70
C GLY A 167 -8.33 15.40 -31.80
N TYR A 168 -7.62 15.01 -30.74
CA TYR A 168 -6.78 13.80 -30.74
C TYR A 168 -7.58 12.50 -30.94
N LYS A 169 -8.85 12.46 -30.47
CA LYS A 169 -9.78 11.34 -30.72
C LYS A 169 -10.14 11.15 -32.20
N LYS A 170 -9.84 12.14 -33.07
CA LYS A 170 -9.97 12.05 -34.53
C LYS A 170 -8.62 11.89 -35.24
N ALA A 171 -7.56 12.52 -34.73
CA ALA A 171 -6.21 12.45 -35.31
C ALA A 171 -5.56 11.06 -35.19
N ILE A 172 -5.68 10.38 -34.03
CA ILE A 172 -5.11 9.04 -33.81
C ILE A 172 -5.67 8.01 -34.83
N PRO A 173 -7.00 7.95 -35.09
CA PRO A 173 -7.55 7.14 -36.17
C PRO A 173 -6.96 7.39 -37.56
N VAL A 174 -6.49 8.59 -37.91
CA VAL A 174 -5.86 8.84 -39.22
C VAL A 174 -4.55 8.05 -39.35
N ILE A 175 -3.69 8.10 -38.33
CA ILE A 175 -2.43 7.34 -38.25
C ILE A 175 -2.70 5.84 -38.32
N ARG A 176 -3.65 5.33 -37.52
CA ARG A 176 -3.97 3.90 -37.46
C ARG A 176 -4.62 3.37 -38.74
N ASN A 177 -5.53 4.13 -39.36
CA ASN A 177 -6.14 3.76 -40.65
C ASN A 177 -5.15 3.75 -41.82
N ALA A 178 -4.03 4.47 -41.72
CA ALA A 178 -2.94 4.40 -42.69
C ALA A 178 -2.06 3.14 -42.57
N GLY A 179 -2.24 2.36 -41.49
CA GLY A 179 -1.48 1.14 -41.19
C GLY A 179 -0.25 1.34 -40.32
N LEU A 180 -0.02 2.54 -39.77
CA LEU A 180 1.15 2.85 -38.94
C LEU A 180 0.93 2.36 -37.50
N THR A 181 1.76 1.39 -37.07
CA THR A 181 1.63 0.72 -35.76
C THR A 181 2.55 1.27 -34.66
N HIS A 182 3.38 2.27 -35.00
CA HIS A 182 4.31 3.00 -34.14
C HIS A 182 3.67 3.50 -32.84
N THR A 183 4.45 3.70 -31.78
CA THR A 183 3.97 4.47 -30.62
C THR A 183 3.64 5.90 -31.03
N ILE A 184 2.49 6.38 -30.58
CA ILE A 184 2.06 7.77 -30.75
C ILE A 184 2.37 8.54 -29.47
N LEU A 185 2.99 9.72 -29.62
CA LEU A 185 3.15 10.72 -28.57
C LEU A 185 2.14 11.87 -28.84
N VAL A 186 1.45 12.32 -27.79
CA VAL A 186 0.53 13.46 -27.87
C VAL A 186 0.82 14.49 -26.78
N ASP A 187 1.12 15.71 -27.22
CA ASP A 187 1.45 16.84 -26.36
C ASP A 187 0.19 17.38 -25.68
N SER A 188 0.36 17.90 -24.46
CA SER A 188 -0.73 18.51 -23.69
C SER A 188 -1.20 19.84 -24.29
N THR A 189 -2.45 20.21 -24.01
CA THR A 189 -2.98 21.54 -24.35
C THR A 189 -2.30 22.64 -23.53
N GLY A 190 -2.60 23.90 -23.85
CA GLY A 190 -2.05 25.06 -23.15
C GLY A 190 -0.57 25.28 -23.47
N TRP A 191 -0.20 25.22 -24.75
CA TRP A 191 1.18 25.34 -25.22
C TRP A 191 2.08 24.28 -24.58
N GLY A 192 1.65 23.01 -24.64
CA GLY A 192 2.35 21.88 -24.01
C GLY A 192 2.26 21.81 -22.47
N GLN A 193 1.93 22.91 -21.79
CA GLN A 193 2.12 23.02 -20.33
C GLN A 193 0.95 22.52 -19.48
N TYR A 194 -0.27 22.37 -20.01
CA TYR A 194 -1.43 21.98 -19.19
C TYR A 194 -1.55 20.46 -19.00
N GLY A 195 -0.56 19.84 -18.35
CA GLY A 195 -0.53 18.39 -18.09
C GLY A 195 -1.75 17.83 -17.32
N ALA A 196 -2.52 18.68 -16.65
CA ALA A 196 -3.81 18.33 -16.07
C ALA A 196 -4.80 17.74 -17.10
N CYS A 197 -4.74 18.15 -18.38
CA CYS A 197 -5.60 17.59 -19.42
C CYS A 197 -5.41 16.07 -19.61
N VAL A 198 -4.20 15.55 -19.38
CA VAL A 198 -3.90 14.11 -19.43
C VAL A 198 -4.56 13.38 -18.25
N LYS A 199 -4.54 13.97 -17.06
CA LYS A 199 -5.24 13.45 -15.86
C LYS A 199 -6.75 13.46 -16.03
N GLU A 200 -7.30 14.51 -16.64
CA GLU A 200 -8.74 14.71 -16.83
C GLU A 200 -9.32 13.89 -17.99
N ARG A 201 -8.60 13.81 -19.11
CA ARG A 201 -9.12 13.33 -20.42
C ARG A 201 -8.20 12.37 -21.16
N GLY A 202 -6.96 12.17 -20.72
CA GLY A 202 -5.99 11.29 -21.41
C GLY A 202 -6.50 9.85 -21.61
N LYS A 203 -7.30 9.33 -20.67
CA LYS A 203 -8.00 8.04 -20.83
C LYS A 203 -8.94 8.00 -22.04
N GLU A 204 -9.60 9.09 -22.41
CA GLU A 204 -10.46 9.15 -23.59
C GLU A 204 -9.66 9.14 -24.90
N VAL A 205 -8.48 9.76 -24.90
CA VAL A 205 -7.55 9.78 -26.03
C VAL A 205 -6.91 8.39 -26.21
N PHE A 206 -6.41 7.80 -25.12
CA PHE A 206 -5.88 6.43 -25.10
C PHE A 206 -6.94 5.38 -25.48
N ALA A 207 -8.21 5.63 -25.16
CA ALA A 207 -9.31 4.72 -25.49
C ALA A 207 -9.51 4.55 -27.02
N VAL A 208 -9.29 5.59 -27.84
CA VAL A 208 -9.50 5.49 -29.30
C VAL A 208 -8.35 4.81 -30.06
N ASP A 209 -7.15 4.71 -29.47
CA ASP A 209 -6.06 3.97 -30.12
C ASP A 209 -6.36 2.47 -30.08
N VAL A 210 -6.71 1.89 -31.23
CA VAL A 210 -7.00 0.45 -31.36
C VAL A 210 -5.82 -0.44 -30.99
N LEU A 211 -4.58 0.08 -30.99
CA LEU A 211 -3.38 -0.65 -30.59
C LEU A 211 -2.99 -0.41 -29.12
N LYS A 212 -3.66 0.51 -28.42
CA LYS A 212 -3.34 0.94 -27.04
C LYS A 212 -1.87 1.39 -26.88
N ASN A 213 -1.30 1.92 -27.97
CA ASN A 213 0.11 2.28 -28.11
C ASN A 213 0.27 3.81 -28.25
N THR A 214 -0.26 4.53 -27.26
CA THR A 214 -0.27 6.01 -27.20
C THR A 214 0.20 6.46 -25.82
N MET A 215 1.11 7.43 -25.78
CA MET A 215 1.64 8.07 -24.57
C MET A 215 1.57 9.60 -24.68
N PHE A 216 1.82 10.31 -23.59
CA PHE A 216 1.58 11.76 -23.48
C PHE A 216 2.85 12.56 -23.17
N ALA A 217 2.91 13.80 -23.64
CA ALA A 217 3.95 14.76 -23.27
C ALA A 217 3.38 15.95 -22.48
N VAL A 218 4.18 16.46 -21.54
CA VAL A 218 4.03 17.79 -20.94
C VAL A 218 5.30 18.58 -21.24
N HIS A 219 5.17 19.84 -21.60
CA HIS A 219 6.29 20.75 -21.75
C HIS A 219 6.43 21.55 -20.46
N MET A 220 7.59 21.49 -19.82
CA MET A 220 7.81 22.00 -18.47
C MET A 220 8.65 23.28 -18.52
N TYR A 221 8.01 24.36 -18.94
CA TYR A 221 8.52 25.73 -18.86
C TYR A 221 7.96 26.44 -17.61
N GLY A 222 7.89 27.78 -17.59
CA GLY A 222 7.63 28.60 -16.40
C GLY A 222 6.26 28.42 -15.72
N TYR A 223 5.33 27.66 -16.31
CA TYR A 223 4.10 27.23 -15.65
C TYR A 223 4.21 25.81 -15.08
N ALA A 224 4.61 24.83 -15.89
CA ALA A 224 4.55 23.42 -15.53
C ALA A 224 5.82 22.88 -14.85
N GLY A 225 6.96 23.52 -15.08
CA GLY A 225 8.26 23.19 -14.49
C GLY A 225 8.70 24.10 -13.33
N LYS A 226 7.87 25.06 -12.92
CA LYS A 226 8.22 26.14 -11.97
C LYS A 226 8.62 25.71 -10.55
N ASP A 227 8.19 24.53 -10.10
CA ASP A 227 8.52 23.97 -8.77
C ASP A 227 8.30 22.46 -8.74
N GLU A 228 9.09 21.76 -7.90
CA GLU A 228 9.01 20.31 -7.71
C GLU A 228 7.57 19.79 -7.43
N ALA A 229 6.74 20.55 -6.70
CA ALA A 229 5.37 20.13 -6.39
C ALA A 229 4.46 20.11 -7.63
N THR A 230 4.63 21.07 -8.54
CA THR A 230 3.92 21.17 -9.82
C THR A 230 4.40 20.07 -10.78
N ILE A 231 5.72 19.87 -10.89
CA ILE A 231 6.34 18.79 -11.69
C ILE A 231 5.78 17.42 -11.25
N LYS A 232 5.78 17.15 -9.94
CA LYS A 232 5.19 15.95 -9.34
C LYS A 232 3.71 15.80 -9.70
N SER A 233 2.92 16.86 -9.51
CA SER A 233 1.47 16.85 -9.77
C SER A 233 1.11 16.52 -11.22
N MET A 234 1.88 16.99 -12.20
CA MET A 234 1.65 16.69 -13.62
C MET A 234 1.97 15.23 -13.96
N ILE A 235 3.13 14.73 -13.52
CA ILE A 235 3.59 13.35 -13.78
C ILE A 235 2.71 12.33 -13.05
N GLU A 236 2.50 12.51 -11.74
CA GLU A 236 1.61 11.63 -10.96
C GLU A 236 0.14 11.79 -11.40
N GLY A 237 -0.23 12.93 -11.96
CA GLY A 237 -1.50 13.15 -12.63
C GLY A 237 -1.77 12.13 -13.73
N ALA A 238 -0.87 11.99 -14.69
CA ALA A 238 -0.99 10.99 -15.76
C ALA A 238 -0.79 9.54 -15.24
N GLN A 239 0.20 9.31 -14.38
CA GLN A 239 0.48 7.97 -13.84
C GLN A 239 -0.68 7.43 -12.97
N SER A 240 -1.40 8.28 -12.24
CA SER A 240 -2.64 7.89 -11.50
C SER A 240 -3.76 7.39 -12.41
N GLN A 241 -3.70 7.72 -13.71
CA GLN A 241 -4.63 7.21 -14.72
C GLN A 241 -4.10 5.96 -15.43
N GLY A 242 -2.91 5.45 -15.07
CA GLY A 242 -2.28 4.30 -15.70
C GLY A 242 -1.77 4.60 -17.11
N LEU A 243 -1.44 5.87 -17.40
CA LEU A 243 -0.98 6.34 -18.71
C LEU A 243 0.52 6.63 -18.69
N ALA A 244 1.21 6.28 -19.78
CA ALA A 244 2.61 6.61 -19.98
C ALA A 244 2.79 8.11 -20.33
N ILE A 245 3.82 8.73 -19.74
CA ILE A 245 4.10 10.17 -19.86
C ILE A 245 5.61 10.42 -19.99
N CYS A 246 5.97 11.49 -20.69
CA CYS A 246 7.32 12.07 -20.70
C CYS A 246 7.27 13.61 -20.62
N VAL A 247 8.42 14.23 -20.32
CA VAL A 247 8.63 15.66 -20.51
C VAL A 247 9.12 15.88 -21.94
N GLY A 248 8.28 16.46 -22.80
CA GLY A 248 8.56 16.63 -24.24
C GLY A 248 9.52 17.78 -24.54
N GLU A 249 9.47 18.81 -23.70
CA GLU A 249 10.36 19.97 -23.72
C GLU A 249 10.51 20.52 -22.30
N PHE A 250 11.67 21.11 -21.98
CA PHE A 250 11.88 21.95 -20.80
C PHE A 250 13.13 22.81 -21.00
N GLY A 251 13.18 23.95 -20.31
CA GLY A 251 14.34 24.85 -20.22
C GLY A 251 14.83 25.00 -18.78
N TRP A 252 15.75 25.94 -18.55
CA TRP A 252 16.10 26.45 -17.21
C TRP A 252 15.26 27.70 -16.82
N ASN A 253 14.73 28.38 -17.81
CA ASN A 253 13.97 29.62 -17.69
C ASN A 253 13.14 29.79 -18.97
N HIS A 254 12.03 30.52 -18.93
CA HIS A 254 11.23 30.86 -20.10
C HIS A 254 10.46 32.17 -19.89
N SER A 255 9.78 32.67 -20.93
CA SER A 255 9.06 33.96 -20.90
C SER A 255 7.93 34.06 -19.87
N ASP A 256 7.46 32.92 -19.33
CA ASP A 256 6.42 32.81 -18.32
C ASP A 256 6.96 32.50 -16.90
N GLY A 257 8.24 32.17 -16.74
CA GLY A 257 8.84 31.91 -15.42
C GLY A 257 10.16 31.14 -15.44
N ASP A 258 10.80 31.15 -14.27
CA ASP A 258 11.94 30.30 -13.89
C ASP A 258 11.53 28.81 -13.90
N VAL A 259 12.47 27.89 -14.13
CA VAL A 259 12.19 26.45 -14.22
C VAL A 259 13.07 25.66 -13.24
N ASP A 260 12.46 24.77 -12.46
CA ASP A 260 13.16 23.84 -11.56
C ASP A 260 13.69 22.62 -12.36
N GLU A 261 14.65 22.89 -13.26
CA GLU A 261 15.22 21.90 -14.17
C GLU A 261 15.87 20.71 -13.44
N GLU A 262 16.37 20.94 -12.22
CA GLU A 262 17.00 19.92 -11.40
C GLU A 262 15.92 19.00 -10.81
N ALA A 263 14.80 19.52 -10.32
CA ALA A 263 13.66 18.68 -9.96
C ALA A 263 13.07 17.96 -11.19
N ILE A 264 13.01 18.57 -12.38
CA ILE A 264 12.58 17.86 -13.61
C ILE A 264 13.49 16.66 -13.86
N MET A 265 14.80 16.87 -14.01
CA MET A 265 15.72 15.79 -14.35
C MET A 265 15.83 14.74 -13.23
N ARG A 266 15.89 15.16 -11.97
CA ARG A 266 15.94 14.27 -10.79
C ARG A 266 14.66 13.45 -10.66
N TYR A 267 13.50 14.09 -10.64
CA TYR A 267 12.24 13.38 -10.40
C TYR A 267 11.86 12.47 -11.59
N CYS A 268 12.21 12.87 -12.82
CA CYS A 268 12.09 11.98 -13.97
C CYS A 268 13.06 10.78 -13.92
N GLN A 269 14.20 10.90 -13.23
CA GLN A 269 15.08 9.77 -12.92
C GLN A 269 14.52 8.90 -11.78
N GLU A 270 13.95 9.51 -10.72
CA GLU A 270 13.28 8.80 -9.62
C GLU A 270 12.06 7.98 -10.07
N LYS A 271 11.37 8.40 -11.14
CA LYS A 271 10.13 7.79 -11.65
C LYS A 271 10.25 7.03 -12.98
N ASN A 272 11.47 6.84 -13.53
CA ASN A 272 11.71 6.30 -14.88
C ASN A 272 10.91 7.01 -16.00
N VAL A 273 10.64 8.29 -15.84
CA VAL A 273 9.92 9.12 -16.83
C VAL A 273 10.91 9.65 -17.85
N GLY A 274 10.56 9.60 -19.14
CA GLY A 274 11.39 10.14 -20.20
C GLY A 274 11.46 11.67 -20.18
N TRP A 275 12.58 12.27 -20.57
CA TRP A 275 12.69 13.72 -20.77
C TRP A 275 13.51 14.09 -22.01
N LEU A 276 13.15 15.24 -22.59
CA LEU A 276 13.75 15.81 -23.79
C LEU A 276 13.96 17.33 -23.56
N ALA A 277 15.21 17.79 -23.49
CA ALA A 277 15.50 19.20 -23.20
C ALA A 277 15.29 20.10 -24.44
N TRP A 278 14.97 21.37 -24.22
CA TRP A 278 14.91 22.40 -25.26
C TRP A 278 16.06 23.42 -25.10
N SER A 279 16.87 23.67 -26.13
CA SER A 279 17.10 22.84 -27.33
C SER A 279 18.56 22.92 -27.74
N TRP A 280 19.01 22.02 -28.63
CA TRP A 280 20.44 21.85 -28.87
C TRP A 280 21.12 23.16 -29.30
N LYS A 281 20.58 23.75 -30.36
CA LYS A 281 20.98 25.03 -30.94
C LYS A 281 19.92 25.48 -31.94
N GLY A 282 19.80 26.79 -32.13
CA GLY A 282 19.00 27.40 -33.20
C GLY A 282 17.86 28.28 -32.70
N ASN A 283 17.81 28.57 -31.40
CA ASN A 283 16.86 29.53 -30.85
C ASN A 283 17.14 30.94 -31.37
N GLY A 284 16.11 31.77 -31.43
CA GLY A 284 16.22 33.13 -31.94
C GLY A 284 15.02 34.00 -31.58
N GLY A 285 15.19 35.31 -31.60
CA GLY A 285 14.11 36.27 -31.33
C GLY A 285 13.97 36.67 -29.86
N GLY A 286 15.03 36.50 -29.05
CA GLY A 286 15.03 36.83 -27.62
C GLY A 286 15.06 35.61 -26.70
N VAL A 287 14.98 34.38 -27.24
CA VAL A 287 15.07 33.10 -26.50
C VAL A 287 16.37 32.33 -26.77
N GLU A 288 17.40 33.01 -27.27
CA GLU A 288 18.74 32.45 -27.54
C GLU A 288 19.41 31.83 -26.29
N TYR A 289 18.93 32.17 -25.08
CA TYR A 289 19.38 31.60 -23.81
C TYR A 289 18.96 30.13 -23.59
N LEU A 290 18.10 29.57 -24.45
CA LEU A 290 17.72 28.15 -24.46
C LEU A 290 18.68 27.26 -25.28
N ASP A 291 19.63 27.85 -26.03
CA ASP A 291 20.65 27.07 -26.75
C ASP A 291 21.54 26.31 -25.74
N MET A 292 21.49 24.98 -25.76
CA MET A 292 22.38 24.12 -24.99
C MET A 292 23.83 24.17 -25.50
N ALA A 293 24.04 24.42 -26.79
CA ALA A 293 25.34 24.46 -27.44
C ALA A 293 25.58 25.77 -28.21
N TYR A 294 26.76 26.37 -28.01
CA TYR A 294 27.17 27.55 -28.78
C TYR A 294 27.55 27.19 -30.23
N ASP A 295 27.85 25.93 -30.52
CA ASP A 295 28.13 25.41 -31.87
C ASP A 295 27.40 24.09 -32.15
N TRP A 296 27.02 23.84 -33.40
CA TRP A 296 26.23 22.66 -33.80
C TRP A 296 26.91 21.32 -33.51
N ALA A 297 28.24 21.29 -33.38
CA ALA A 297 29.04 20.10 -33.10
C ALA A 297 29.29 19.86 -31.60
N GLY A 298 28.74 20.68 -30.71
CA GLY A 298 28.82 20.50 -29.26
C GLY A 298 30.24 20.56 -28.70
N ASN A 299 31.08 21.45 -29.22
CA ASN A 299 32.42 21.69 -28.70
C ASN A 299 32.41 22.67 -27.53
N SER A 300 31.41 23.56 -27.47
CA SER A 300 31.17 24.48 -26.36
C SER A 300 29.68 24.48 -25.98
N LEU A 301 29.39 24.12 -24.72
CA LEU A 301 28.04 24.13 -24.15
C LEU A 301 27.78 25.43 -23.39
N SER A 302 26.52 25.86 -23.31
CA SER A 302 26.08 26.85 -22.33
C SER A 302 26.08 26.27 -20.91
N GLU A 303 25.86 27.11 -19.90
CA GLU A 303 25.77 26.63 -18.50
C GLU A 303 24.58 25.67 -18.32
N TRP A 304 23.42 26.06 -18.88
CA TRP A 304 22.24 25.21 -19.09
C TRP A 304 22.57 23.89 -19.78
N GLY A 305 23.17 23.94 -20.98
CA GLY A 305 23.54 22.73 -21.72
C GLY A 305 24.55 21.86 -20.99
N ASN A 306 25.44 22.45 -20.20
CA ASN A 306 26.37 21.72 -19.36
C ASN A 306 25.67 21.00 -18.19
N ASN A 307 24.64 21.60 -17.59
CA ASN A 307 23.79 20.95 -16.59
C ASN A 307 23.09 19.73 -17.20
N VAL A 308 22.39 19.90 -18.31
CA VAL A 308 21.67 18.82 -19.01
C VAL A 308 22.61 17.70 -19.51
N VAL A 309 23.82 18.01 -19.97
CA VAL A 309 24.75 17.02 -20.54
C VAL A 309 25.60 16.32 -19.47
N ASN A 310 26.12 17.06 -18.48
CA ASN A 310 27.15 16.59 -17.54
C ASN A 310 26.70 16.62 -16.05
N GLY A 311 25.56 17.24 -15.73
CA GLY A 311 25.03 17.31 -14.36
C GLY A 311 24.58 15.95 -13.81
N PRO A 312 24.32 15.82 -12.50
CA PRO A 312 24.12 14.53 -11.84
C PRO A 312 23.01 13.67 -12.46
N ASN A 313 21.90 14.29 -12.86
CA ASN A 313 20.76 13.63 -13.52
C ASN A 313 20.75 13.82 -15.04
N GLY A 314 21.85 14.36 -15.61
CA GLY A 314 21.99 14.68 -17.03
C GLY A 314 22.27 13.47 -17.92
N LEU A 315 22.34 13.71 -19.23
CA LEU A 315 22.42 12.71 -20.30
C LEU A 315 23.49 11.65 -20.04
N LYS A 316 24.74 12.04 -19.80
CA LYS A 316 25.86 11.08 -19.64
C LYS A 316 25.76 10.17 -18.43
N ASN A 317 24.95 10.54 -17.44
CA ASN A 317 24.81 9.82 -16.17
C ASN A 317 23.52 8.98 -16.12
N THR A 318 22.54 9.24 -17.00
CA THR A 318 21.20 8.63 -16.93
C THR A 318 20.71 7.98 -18.22
N SER A 319 21.38 8.21 -19.35
CA SER A 319 20.96 7.73 -20.67
C SER A 319 21.42 6.31 -20.97
N VAL A 320 20.51 5.50 -21.50
CA VAL A 320 20.75 4.10 -21.90
C VAL A 320 20.35 3.92 -23.36
N ILE A 321 21.26 3.41 -24.19
CA ILE A 321 21.01 3.16 -25.61
C ILE A 321 19.91 2.09 -25.77
N CYS A 322 18.92 2.35 -26.62
CA CYS A 322 17.81 1.42 -26.90
C CYS A 322 18.33 0.05 -27.37
N SER A 323 17.73 -1.05 -26.88
CA SER A 323 18.28 -2.40 -27.08
C SER A 323 18.21 -2.89 -28.53
N VAL A 324 17.35 -2.26 -29.35
CA VAL A 324 17.31 -2.46 -30.81
C VAL A 324 18.67 -2.21 -31.48
N PHE A 325 19.51 -1.34 -30.90
CA PHE A 325 20.86 -1.03 -31.39
C PHE A 325 21.98 -1.85 -30.72
N THR A 326 21.66 -2.79 -29.83
CA THR A 326 22.65 -3.64 -29.14
C THR A 326 22.66 -5.10 -29.62
N GLY A 327 21.68 -5.51 -30.42
CA GLY A 327 21.77 -6.70 -31.28
C GLY A 327 21.40 -8.04 -30.64
N VAL A 328 20.64 -8.04 -29.54
CA VAL A 328 20.07 -9.25 -28.95
C VAL A 328 18.79 -9.60 -29.70
N THR A 329 18.66 -10.83 -30.22
CA THR A 329 17.46 -11.28 -30.96
C THR A 329 17.05 -12.68 -30.47
N PRO A 330 15.78 -12.91 -30.07
CA PRO A 330 15.32 -14.19 -29.55
C PRO A 330 15.23 -15.26 -30.66
N THR A 331 15.52 -16.52 -30.31
CA THR A 331 15.53 -17.65 -31.27
C THR A 331 14.54 -18.76 -30.87
N PRO A 332 13.59 -19.16 -31.74
CA PRO A 332 12.66 -20.26 -31.48
C PRO A 332 13.26 -21.66 -31.75
N THR A 333 12.63 -22.68 -31.17
CA THR A 333 13.18 -24.04 -30.94
C THR A 333 13.07 -25.01 -32.14
N THR A 334 14.12 -25.82 -32.43
CA THR A 334 14.09 -27.33 -32.45
C THR A 334 15.24 -28.04 -33.22
N THR A 335 15.58 -29.26 -32.74
CA THR A 335 16.31 -30.38 -33.41
C THR A 335 17.84 -30.34 -33.60
N LEU A 336 18.39 -31.54 -33.87
CA LEU A 336 19.75 -32.05 -33.61
C LEU A 336 20.06 -33.15 -34.66
N ALA A 337 21.27 -33.61 -35.01
CA ALA A 337 22.70 -33.30 -34.76
C ALA A 337 23.52 -34.23 -35.74
N PRO A 338 24.85 -34.53 -35.65
CA PRO A 338 25.86 -34.16 -34.65
C PRO A 338 27.29 -33.82 -35.20
N THR A 339 28.24 -33.94 -34.26
CA THR A 339 29.71 -33.75 -34.15
C THR A 339 30.65 -34.45 -35.15
N PRO A 340 31.99 -34.15 -35.11
CA PRO A 340 32.72 -32.98 -34.55
C PRO A 340 33.76 -32.41 -35.59
N ILE A 341 34.81 -31.60 -35.32
CA ILE A 341 35.40 -30.88 -34.17
C ILE A 341 35.97 -29.55 -34.75
N PRO A 342 35.87 -28.35 -34.11
CA PRO A 342 37.08 -27.71 -33.54
C PRO A 342 36.89 -26.58 -32.47
N THR A 343 37.99 -26.19 -31.81
CA THR A 343 38.29 -24.86 -31.19
C THR A 343 37.44 -24.33 -30.02
N SER A 344 38.07 -23.52 -29.16
CA SER A 344 37.65 -23.26 -27.77
C SER A 344 36.72 -22.06 -27.57
N SER A 345 35.47 -22.36 -27.22
CA SER A 345 34.62 -21.67 -26.23
C SER A 345 34.61 -20.13 -26.21
N SER A 346 33.69 -19.56 -26.98
CA SER A 346 32.79 -18.52 -26.44
C SER A 346 31.76 -19.19 -25.52
N ASP A 347 31.45 -18.60 -24.36
CA ASP A 347 30.33 -19.07 -23.55
C ASP A 347 28.99 -18.84 -24.28
N PRO A 348 28.03 -19.77 -24.20
CA PRO A 348 26.64 -19.53 -24.61
C PRO A 348 25.97 -18.53 -23.66
N ASP A 349 24.73 -18.13 -23.96
CA ASP A 349 23.97 -17.21 -23.11
C ASP A 349 23.83 -17.75 -21.69
N SER A 350 24.55 -17.11 -20.77
CA SER A 350 24.72 -17.53 -19.38
C SER A 350 23.56 -17.13 -18.48
N GLY A 351 22.64 -16.28 -18.97
CA GLY A 351 21.66 -15.61 -18.13
C GLY A 351 22.30 -14.69 -17.07
N MET A 352 23.59 -14.38 -17.16
CA MET A 352 24.30 -13.49 -16.25
C MET A 352 24.25 -12.04 -16.75
N ARG A 353 23.12 -11.39 -16.48
CA ARG A 353 22.84 -10.01 -16.91
C ARG A 353 23.94 -9.03 -16.49
N ASP A 354 24.23 -8.05 -17.34
CA ASP A 354 25.18 -6.97 -17.06
C ASP A 354 24.46 -5.77 -16.44
N ILE A 355 24.03 -5.98 -15.19
CA ILE A 355 23.25 -5.08 -14.35
C ILE A 355 24.07 -4.74 -13.08
N SER A 356 23.88 -3.55 -12.51
CA SER A 356 24.52 -3.18 -11.25
C SER A 356 23.91 -3.96 -10.08
N ALA A 357 24.64 -4.14 -8.97
CA ALA A 357 24.06 -4.75 -7.76
C ALA A 357 22.88 -3.92 -7.20
N ILE A 358 22.90 -2.59 -7.39
CA ILE A 358 21.82 -1.69 -6.95
C ILE A 358 20.54 -1.96 -7.75
N ASP A 359 20.64 -2.11 -9.06
CA ASP A 359 19.47 -2.32 -9.93
C ASP A 359 19.00 -3.78 -9.90
N PHE A 360 19.93 -4.73 -9.72
CA PHE A 360 19.60 -6.12 -9.40
C PHE A 360 18.78 -6.24 -8.11
N VAL A 361 19.15 -5.49 -7.06
CA VAL A 361 18.36 -5.46 -5.82
C VAL A 361 16.98 -4.83 -6.06
N LYS A 362 16.84 -3.79 -6.89
CA LYS A 362 15.52 -3.23 -7.27
C LYS A 362 14.63 -4.21 -8.06
N ASP A 363 15.20 -5.11 -8.86
CA ASP A 363 14.43 -6.17 -9.52
C ASP A 363 13.79 -7.12 -8.49
N ILE A 364 14.46 -7.34 -7.36
CA ILE A 364 13.91 -8.07 -6.21
C ILE A 364 13.03 -7.10 -5.41
N LYS A 365 11.71 -7.16 -5.60
CA LYS A 365 10.78 -6.22 -4.97
C LYS A 365 10.50 -6.60 -3.52
N ILE A 366 10.15 -7.86 -3.31
CA ILE A 366 9.78 -8.38 -1.99
C ILE A 366 10.08 -9.88 -1.90
N GLY A 367 10.73 -10.26 -0.81
CA GLY A 367 11.20 -11.62 -0.57
C GLY A 367 10.50 -12.33 0.58
N TRP A 368 10.56 -13.66 0.56
CA TRP A 368 10.02 -14.56 1.59
C TRP A 368 11.08 -15.62 1.94
N ASN A 369 11.34 -15.87 3.22
CA ASN A 369 12.24 -16.93 3.65
C ASN A 369 11.50 -18.26 3.79
N LEU A 370 12.09 -19.34 3.28
CA LEU A 370 11.68 -20.72 3.55
C LEU A 370 12.34 -21.23 4.86
N GLY A 371 12.14 -20.51 5.97
CA GLY A 371 12.74 -20.83 7.27
C GLY A 371 12.18 -22.10 7.93
N ASN A 372 12.88 -22.61 8.94
CA ASN A 372 12.63 -23.88 9.63
C ASN A 372 12.42 -25.08 8.68
N THR A 373 13.21 -25.15 7.61
CA THR A 373 13.13 -26.13 6.53
C THR A 373 14.51 -26.74 6.25
N LEU A 374 15.30 -26.24 5.29
CA LEU A 374 16.64 -26.78 4.99
C LEU A 374 17.73 -26.22 5.92
N ASP A 375 17.40 -25.22 6.73
CA ASP A 375 18.13 -24.75 7.92
C ASP A 375 17.98 -25.67 9.13
N ALA A 376 16.88 -26.43 9.22
CA ALA A 376 16.62 -27.35 10.31
C ALA A 376 17.47 -28.64 10.18
N PRO A 377 17.74 -29.39 11.27
CA PRO A 377 18.59 -30.61 11.25
C PRO A 377 18.11 -31.75 10.34
N THR A 378 16.85 -31.69 9.88
CA THR A 378 16.31 -32.38 8.71
C THR A 378 15.20 -31.50 8.15
N GLU A 379 14.82 -31.67 6.87
CA GLU A 379 13.83 -30.79 6.21
C GLU A 379 12.48 -30.65 6.95
N THR A 380 12.07 -31.65 7.73
CA THR A 380 10.84 -31.63 8.55
C THR A 380 11.12 -31.56 10.05
N GLY A 381 12.37 -31.35 10.46
CA GLY A 381 12.84 -31.48 11.84
C GLY A 381 12.23 -30.49 12.83
N TRP A 382 11.81 -29.32 12.33
CA TRP A 382 11.17 -28.26 13.11
C TRP A 382 9.68 -28.06 12.75
N GLY A 383 9.01 -29.14 12.32
CA GLY A 383 7.55 -29.20 12.21
C GLY A 383 6.94 -28.76 10.87
N ASN A 384 7.75 -28.25 9.94
CA ASN A 384 7.32 -27.98 8.56
C ASN A 384 7.18 -29.29 7.73
N PRO A 385 6.30 -29.32 6.70
CA PRO A 385 6.27 -30.39 5.72
C PRO A 385 7.43 -30.25 4.73
N ARG A 386 7.84 -31.37 4.12
CA ARG A 386 8.80 -31.37 3.00
C ARG A 386 8.29 -30.44 1.88
N THR A 387 9.16 -29.54 1.42
CA THR A 387 8.85 -28.50 0.43
C THR A 387 8.34 -29.10 -0.88
N THR A 388 7.35 -28.46 -1.51
CA THR A 388 6.86 -28.84 -2.84
C THR A 388 6.76 -27.61 -3.73
N LYS A 389 6.83 -27.78 -5.07
CA LYS A 389 6.69 -26.65 -6.01
C LYS A 389 5.40 -25.85 -5.75
N ALA A 390 4.29 -26.53 -5.44
CA ALA A 390 3.00 -25.91 -5.13
C ALA A 390 3.01 -24.94 -3.92
N MET A 391 3.99 -25.02 -3.01
CA MET A 391 4.19 -24.01 -1.96
C MET A 391 4.83 -22.74 -2.53
N ILE A 392 5.81 -22.90 -3.41
CA ILE A 392 6.53 -21.81 -4.07
C ILE A 392 5.65 -21.11 -5.12
N ASP A 393 4.85 -21.89 -5.86
CA ASP A 393 3.81 -21.39 -6.76
C ASP A 393 2.83 -20.47 -6.01
N LYS A 394 2.45 -20.83 -4.77
CA LYS A 394 1.56 -20.01 -3.91
C LYS A 394 2.23 -18.74 -3.38
N VAL A 395 3.55 -18.74 -3.17
CA VAL A 395 4.33 -17.54 -2.83
C VAL A 395 4.37 -16.59 -4.04
N LYS A 396 4.60 -17.10 -5.26
CA LYS A 396 4.52 -16.33 -6.51
C LYS A 396 3.12 -15.73 -6.74
N GLU A 397 2.05 -16.53 -6.58
CA GLU A 397 0.65 -16.10 -6.76
C GLU A 397 0.24 -14.89 -5.89
N MET A 398 0.83 -14.77 -4.69
CA MET A 398 0.57 -13.66 -3.78
C MET A 398 1.24 -12.35 -4.23
N GLY A 399 2.28 -12.43 -5.06
CA GLY A 399 3.03 -11.28 -5.59
C GLY A 399 4.46 -11.14 -5.08
N PHE A 400 4.98 -12.10 -4.31
CA PHE A 400 6.42 -12.19 -4.04
C PHE A 400 7.17 -12.55 -5.32
N ASN A 401 8.41 -12.07 -5.46
CA ASN A 401 9.26 -12.41 -6.61
C ASN A 401 10.65 -12.93 -6.24
N ALA A 402 10.87 -13.24 -4.96
CA ALA A 402 12.06 -13.95 -4.50
C ALA A 402 11.79 -14.83 -3.28
N VAL A 403 12.57 -15.91 -3.17
CA VAL A 403 12.60 -16.80 -2.02
C VAL A 403 14.03 -16.95 -1.53
N ARG A 404 14.27 -16.62 -0.26
CA ARG A 404 15.51 -17.02 0.43
C ARG A 404 15.31 -18.42 0.96
N VAL A 405 16.28 -19.29 0.70
CA VAL A 405 16.31 -20.69 1.11
C VAL A 405 17.47 -20.86 2.09
N PRO A 406 17.23 -20.66 3.40
CA PRO A 406 18.13 -21.05 4.47
C PRO A 406 18.62 -22.50 4.31
N VAL A 407 19.93 -22.76 4.41
CA VAL A 407 20.48 -24.12 4.40
C VAL A 407 21.57 -24.30 5.46
N THR A 408 21.44 -25.34 6.29
CA THR A 408 22.48 -25.79 7.22
C THR A 408 23.21 -27.00 6.65
N TRP A 409 24.53 -27.06 6.79
CA TRP A 409 25.37 -28.05 6.13
C TRP A 409 26.07 -29.02 7.11
N ASP A 410 26.22 -28.64 8.39
CA ASP A 410 26.85 -29.37 9.50
C ASP A 410 26.69 -30.91 9.46
N THR A 411 25.45 -31.40 9.52
CA THR A 411 25.19 -32.86 9.60
C THR A 411 25.23 -33.56 8.22
N HIS A 412 25.45 -32.78 7.16
CA HIS A 412 25.43 -33.20 5.76
C HIS A 412 26.80 -33.07 5.09
N ILE A 413 27.89 -32.90 5.86
CA ILE A 413 29.27 -32.84 5.35
C ILE A 413 30.18 -33.88 6.01
N GLY A 414 30.99 -34.55 5.19
CA GLY A 414 31.95 -35.55 5.61
C GLY A 414 33.16 -34.98 6.36
N SER A 415 34.11 -35.85 6.70
CA SER A 415 35.30 -35.45 7.45
C SER A 415 36.28 -34.59 6.65
N ALA A 416 37.11 -33.85 7.38
CA ALA A 416 38.34 -33.25 6.89
C ALA A 416 39.23 -34.27 6.16
N PRO A 417 40.07 -33.84 5.19
CA PRO A 417 40.17 -32.48 4.64
C PRO A 417 39.15 -32.20 3.52
N SER A 418 38.37 -33.21 3.12
CA SER A 418 37.47 -33.09 1.96
C SER A 418 36.19 -32.32 2.27
N TYR A 419 35.64 -32.50 3.47
CA TYR A 419 34.33 -31.98 3.87
C TYR A 419 33.23 -32.24 2.82
N LYS A 420 33.24 -33.41 2.16
CA LYS A 420 32.32 -33.70 1.04
C LYS A 420 30.87 -33.57 1.48
N ILE A 421 30.08 -32.75 0.78
CA ILE A 421 28.63 -32.66 1.00
C ILE A 421 27.97 -33.99 0.62
N ASP A 422 26.99 -34.41 1.41
CA ASP A 422 26.11 -35.52 1.08
C ASP A 422 25.36 -35.23 -0.22
N GLU A 423 25.37 -36.22 -1.11
CA GLU A 423 24.90 -36.05 -2.47
C GLU A 423 23.37 -35.97 -2.53
N ALA A 424 22.66 -36.65 -1.63
CA ALA A 424 21.21 -36.56 -1.54
C ALA A 424 20.76 -35.21 -0.95
N TRP A 425 21.50 -34.67 0.03
CA TRP A 425 21.25 -33.33 0.55
C TRP A 425 21.49 -32.23 -0.50
N LEU A 426 22.64 -32.26 -1.18
CA LEU A 426 22.95 -31.26 -2.21
C LEU A 426 21.97 -31.32 -3.39
N ASN A 427 21.55 -32.53 -3.81
CA ASN A 427 20.48 -32.71 -4.79
C ASN A 427 19.12 -32.17 -4.29
N ARG A 428 18.84 -32.23 -2.98
CA ARG A 428 17.58 -31.70 -2.41
C ARG A 428 17.57 -30.18 -2.30
N VAL A 429 18.69 -29.57 -1.93
CA VAL A 429 18.85 -28.10 -1.99
C VAL A 429 18.62 -27.62 -3.42
N GLU A 430 19.24 -28.30 -4.40
CA GLU A 430 19.05 -28.01 -5.82
C GLU A 430 17.59 -28.19 -6.29
N GLU A 431 16.90 -29.24 -5.85
CA GLU A 431 15.49 -29.46 -6.15
C GLU A 431 14.61 -28.30 -5.67
N VAL A 432 14.86 -27.78 -4.46
CA VAL A 432 14.10 -26.66 -3.89
C VAL A 432 14.46 -25.31 -4.55
N VAL A 433 15.73 -25.08 -4.90
CA VAL A 433 16.15 -23.91 -5.69
C VAL A 433 15.44 -23.88 -7.05
N ASN A 434 15.36 -25.01 -7.73
CA ASN A 434 14.69 -25.09 -9.03
C ASN A 434 13.18 -24.80 -8.92
N TYR A 435 12.48 -25.17 -7.83
CA TYR A 435 11.08 -24.76 -7.65
C TYR A 435 10.88 -23.23 -7.64
N VAL A 436 11.89 -22.46 -7.22
CA VAL A 436 11.88 -20.98 -7.20
C VAL A 436 12.17 -20.42 -8.59
N ILE A 437 13.16 -20.97 -9.29
CA ILE A 437 13.57 -20.52 -10.62
C ILE A 437 12.52 -20.90 -11.68
N ASP A 438 11.89 -22.07 -11.58
CA ASP A 438 10.70 -22.52 -12.34
C ASP A 438 9.42 -21.67 -12.10
N ASN A 439 9.54 -20.57 -11.35
CA ASN A 439 8.49 -19.59 -11.09
C ASN A 439 8.91 -18.16 -11.50
N ASP A 440 10.01 -17.99 -12.23
CA ASP A 440 10.61 -16.68 -12.54
C ASP A 440 10.81 -15.84 -11.26
N MET A 441 11.45 -16.43 -10.25
CA MET A 441 11.78 -15.78 -8.98
C MET A 441 13.26 -15.90 -8.64
N TYR A 442 13.78 -14.92 -7.92
CA TYR A 442 15.15 -14.95 -7.43
C TYR A 442 15.27 -15.90 -6.23
N ALA A 443 16.26 -16.78 -6.26
CA ALA A 443 16.62 -17.69 -5.18
C ALA A 443 17.89 -17.18 -4.46
N ILE A 444 17.90 -17.17 -3.13
CA ILE A 444 19.10 -16.94 -2.32
C ILE A 444 19.40 -18.22 -1.54
N ILE A 445 20.61 -18.79 -1.65
CA ILE A 445 21.06 -19.91 -0.79
C ILE A 445 22.23 -19.49 0.09
N ASN A 446 22.29 -20.02 1.32
CA ASN A 446 23.26 -19.60 2.32
C ASN A 446 23.85 -20.74 3.18
N VAL A 447 24.62 -20.37 4.21
CA VAL A 447 25.18 -21.26 5.24
C VAL A 447 24.64 -20.81 6.60
N HIS A 448 23.68 -21.55 7.15
CA HIS A 448 22.67 -20.99 8.06
C HIS A 448 22.92 -21.18 9.56
N HIS A 449 22.88 -22.42 10.08
CA HIS A 449 23.10 -22.72 11.50
C HIS A 449 24.42 -23.45 11.81
N ASP A 450 25.36 -23.41 10.89
CA ASP A 450 26.74 -23.96 10.96
C ASP A 450 27.67 -23.33 12.03
N ASN A 451 27.09 -22.65 13.03
CA ASN A 451 27.75 -21.92 14.11
C ASN A 451 28.58 -22.83 15.05
N THR A 452 28.39 -24.15 14.98
CA THR A 452 29.19 -25.17 15.66
C THR A 452 30.65 -25.20 15.19
N TRP A 453 30.92 -24.73 13.96
CA TRP A 453 32.25 -24.75 13.35
C TRP A 453 32.64 -23.44 12.64
N ILE A 454 31.70 -22.53 12.38
CA ILE A 454 32.00 -21.15 11.95
C ILE A 454 32.17 -20.28 13.19
N ILE A 455 33.39 -20.25 13.75
CA ILE A 455 33.69 -19.52 15.00
C ILE A 455 34.60 -18.33 14.69
N PRO A 456 34.09 -17.08 14.70
CA PRO A 456 34.86 -15.92 14.26
C PRO A 456 35.80 -15.39 15.35
N THR A 457 36.91 -16.10 15.57
CA THR A 457 38.02 -15.71 16.46
C THR A 457 39.35 -16.11 15.84
N TYR A 458 40.45 -15.43 16.15
CA TYR A 458 41.78 -15.72 15.61
C TYR A 458 42.24 -17.15 15.93
N ALA A 459 41.82 -17.70 17.08
CA ALA A 459 42.12 -19.09 17.46
C ALA A 459 41.44 -20.14 16.56
N ASN A 460 40.34 -19.80 15.90
CA ASN A 460 39.55 -20.69 15.04
C ASN A 460 39.56 -20.28 13.55
N GLU A 461 40.19 -19.15 13.20
CA GLU A 461 40.13 -18.54 11.86
C GLU A 461 40.59 -19.53 10.78
N GLU A 462 41.71 -20.23 10.98
CA GLU A 462 42.28 -21.15 10.00
C GLU A 462 41.35 -22.34 9.72
N GLN A 463 40.86 -23.02 10.77
CA GLN A 463 40.01 -24.20 10.65
C GLN A 463 38.61 -23.85 10.10
N SER A 464 38.00 -22.78 10.59
CA SER A 464 36.68 -22.33 10.12
C SER A 464 36.75 -21.94 8.64
N LYS A 465 37.81 -21.23 8.24
CA LYS A 465 38.04 -20.77 6.86
C LYS A 465 38.37 -21.94 5.91
N GLU A 466 39.18 -22.92 6.32
CA GLU A 466 39.42 -24.14 5.54
C GLU A 466 38.09 -24.85 5.21
N LYS A 467 37.30 -25.14 6.25
CA LYS A 467 36.03 -25.85 6.11
C LYS A 467 35.00 -25.06 5.30
N LEU A 468 34.92 -23.73 5.50
CA LEU A 468 34.01 -22.85 4.78
C LEU A 468 34.38 -22.74 3.28
N VAL A 469 35.68 -22.67 2.96
CA VAL A 469 36.16 -22.74 1.57
C VAL A 469 35.82 -24.08 0.93
N LYS A 470 36.06 -25.21 1.62
CA LYS A 470 35.71 -26.54 1.08
C LYS A 470 34.22 -26.80 0.92
N LEU A 471 33.38 -26.18 1.75
CA LEU A 471 31.94 -26.14 1.53
C LEU A 471 31.60 -25.35 0.26
N TRP A 472 32.08 -24.11 0.14
CA TRP A 472 31.76 -23.23 -0.98
C TRP A 472 32.39 -23.64 -2.32
N GLU A 473 33.52 -24.36 -2.35
CA GLU A 473 34.03 -25.02 -3.57
C GLU A 473 32.96 -25.92 -4.19
N GLN A 474 32.27 -26.73 -3.37
CA GLN A 474 31.28 -27.71 -3.82
C GLN A 474 29.94 -27.07 -4.17
N ILE A 475 29.47 -26.08 -3.39
CA ILE A 475 28.23 -25.34 -3.68
C ILE A 475 28.41 -24.53 -4.98
N ALA A 476 29.54 -23.82 -5.12
CA ALA A 476 29.79 -23.02 -6.32
C ALA A 476 29.89 -23.90 -7.58
N ASP A 477 30.61 -25.03 -7.54
CA ASP A 477 30.71 -25.93 -8.70
C ASP A 477 29.36 -26.58 -9.06
N ARG A 478 28.54 -26.96 -8.07
CA ARG A 478 27.18 -27.48 -8.32
C ARG A 478 26.28 -26.45 -9.01
N PHE A 479 26.23 -25.23 -8.50
CA PHE A 479 25.32 -24.18 -8.96
C PHE A 479 25.97 -23.26 -10.02
N LYS A 480 27.01 -23.75 -10.70
CA LYS A 480 27.89 -22.96 -11.56
C LYS A 480 27.24 -22.38 -12.82
N ASP A 481 26.29 -23.09 -13.40
CA ASP A 481 25.68 -22.75 -14.69
C ASP A 481 24.31 -22.05 -14.54
N TYR A 482 23.88 -21.77 -13.31
CA TYR A 482 22.64 -21.06 -13.00
C TYR A 482 22.76 -19.55 -13.32
N SER A 483 21.68 -18.93 -13.82
CA SER A 483 21.63 -17.51 -14.18
C SER A 483 21.74 -16.55 -12.98
N ASP A 484 21.61 -15.23 -13.19
CA ASP A 484 21.65 -14.25 -12.09
C ASP A 484 20.43 -14.33 -11.17
N TYR A 485 19.42 -15.14 -11.52
CA TYR A 485 18.30 -15.49 -10.63
C TYR A 485 18.73 -16.30 -9.40
N LEU A 486 19.95 -16.86 -9.36
CA LEU A 486 20.51 -17.49 -8.16
C LEU A 486 21.62 -16.64 -7.53
N VAL A 487 21.40 -16.23 -6.29
CA VAL A 487 22.31 -15.47 -5.43
C VAL A 487 22.90 -16.40 -4.36
N PHE A 488 24.18 -16.21 -4.04
CA PHE A 488 24.82 -16.87 -2.90
C PHE A 488 24.98 -15.89 -1.74
N GLU A 489 24.67 -16.30 -0.51
CA GLU A 489 24.95 -15.54 0.71
C GLU A 489 25.99 -16.30 1.54
N THR A 490 27.15 -15.69 1.79
CA THR A 490 28.37 -16.39 2.27
C THR A 490 28.17 -17.15 3.59
N MET A 491 27.43 -16.54 4.52
CA MET A 491 27.09 -16.98 5.87
C MET A 491 25.78 -16.26 6.28
N ASN A 492 25.07 -16.79 7.27
CA ASN A 492 23.89 -16.13 7.85
C ASN A 492 24.26 -15.06 8.89
N GLU A 493 24.33 -15.43 10.17
CA GLU A 493 24.57 -14.52 11.29
C GLU A 493 25.88 -14.85 12.03
N PRO A 494 27.06 -14.75 11.38
CA PRO A 494 28.32 -15.21 11.97
C PRO A 494 28.68 -14.40 13.21
N ARG A 495 28.90 -15.08 14.34
CA ARG A 495 29.10 -14.50 15.67
C ARG A 495 29.72 -15.51 16.63
N VAL A 496 30.18 -15.06 17.80
CA VAL A 496 30.58 -15.96 18.90
C VAL A 496 29.38 -16.18 19.82
N ILE A 497 28.73 -17.34 19.69
CA ILE A 497 27.56 -17.72 20.50
C ILE A 497 27.93 -17.78 21.99
N GLY A 498 27.05 -17.25 22.84
CA GLY A 498 27.22 -17.18 24.28
C GLY A 498 28.20 -16.11 24.76
N SER A 499 28.76 -15.28 23.85
CA SER A 499 29.59 -14.15 24.23
C SER A 499 28.74 -12.95 24.69
N PRO A 500 29.21 -12.13 25.67
CA PRO A 500 28.48 -10.93 26.10
C PRO A 500 28.24 -9.88 25.01
N THR A 501 28.92 -10.01 23.86
CA THR A 501 28.84 -9.11 22.70
C THR A 501 28.16 -9.74 21.48
N GLU A 502 27.62 -10.95 21.59
CA GLU A 502 27.07 -11.76 20.48
C GLU A 502 26.16 -10.95 19.55
N TRP A 503 25.18 -10.27 20.15
CA TRP A 503 24.14 -9.47 19.48
C TRP A 503 24.41 -7.96 19.49
N THR A 504 25.54 -7.52 20.06
CA THR A 504 25.89 -6.08 20.17
C THR A 504 26.99 -5.69 19.16
N GLY A 505 27.01 -6.36 18.00
CA GLY A 505 27.99 -6.14 16.93
C GLY A 505 29.38 -6.75 17.18
N GLY A 506 29.55 -7.56 18.23
CA GLY A 506 30.79 -8.30 18.50
C GLY A 506 32.00 -7.45 18.91
N THR A 507 33.14 -8.12 19.05
CA THR A 507 34.45 -7.47 19.19
C THR A 507 35.05 -7.15 17.80
N TYR A 508 36.10 -6.32 17.77
CA TYR A 508 36.85 -6.06 16.54
C TYR A 508 37.45 -7.35 15.93
N GLU A 509 37.96 -8.26 16.77
CA GLU A 509 38.45 -9.58 16.34
C GLU A 509 37.37 -10.36 15.58
N ASN A 510 36.13 -10.35 16.07
CA ASN A 510 35.04 -11.08 15.40
C ASN A 510 34.76 -10.48 14.01
N ARG A 511 34.71 -9.15 13.90
CA ARG A 511 34.44 -8.46 12.62
C ARG A 511 35.59 -8.62 11.62
N ASP A 512 36.84 -8.51 12.05
CA ASP A 512 38.03 -8.78 11.23
C ASP A 512 38.05 -10.22 10.70
N VAL A 513 37.75 -11.21 11.55
CA VAL A 513 37.66 -12.61 11.13
C VAL A 513 36.49 -12.85 10.16
N ILE A 514 35.33 -12.23 10.37
CA ILE A 514 34.17 -12.33 9.46
C ILE A 514 34.47 -11.71 8.09
N ASN A 515 35.15 -10.56 8.05
CA ASN A 515 35.64 -9.96 6.80
C ASN A 515 36.56 -10.92 6.04
N LYS A 516 37.46 -11.64 6.74
CA LYS A 516 38.33 -12.66 6.11
C LYS A 516 37.57 -13.90 5.64
N PHE A 517 36.54 -14.34 6.36
CA PHE A 517 35.65 -15.42 5.91
C PHE A 517 34.88 -15.00 4.65
N ASN A 518 34.26 -13.82 4.65
CA ASN A 518 33.59 -13.24 3.48
C ASN A 518 34.52 -13.13 2.27
N LEU A 519 35.75 -12.64 2.48
CA LEU A 519 36.77 -12.55 1.43
C LEU A 519 37.20 -13.92 0.89
N ALA A 520 37.41 -14.91 1.76
CA ALA A 520 37.77 -16.26 1.36
C ALA A 520 36.66 -16.92 0.53
N VAL A 521 35.40 -16.76 0.94
CA VAL A 521 34.24 -17.31 0.22
C VAL A 521 34.02 -16.61 -1.12
N VAL A 522 34.03 -15.28 -1.19
CA VAL A 522 33.90 -14.53 -2.46
C VAL A 522 35.00 -14.96 -3.43
N ASN A 523 36.26 -15.05 -2.97
CA ASN A 523 37.37 -15.52 -3.81
C ASN A 523 37.16 -16.96 -4.29
N THR A 524 36.61 -17.84 -3.46
CA THR A 524 36.30 -19.25 -3.82
C THR A 524 35.23 -19.33 -4.90
N ILE A 525 34.12 -18.60 -4.72
CA ILE A 525 33.02 -18.52 -5.69
C ILE A 525 33.54 -17.98 -7.03
N ARG A 526 34.24 -16.83 -7.02
CA ARG A 526 34.82 -16.22 -8.23
C ARG A 526 35.82 -17.14 -8.93
N ALA A 527 36.67 -17.85 -8.18
CA ALA A 527 37.68 -18.76 -8.74
C ALA A 527 37.08 -20.02 -9.41
N SER A 528 35.85 -20.41 -9.08
CA SER A 528 35.18 -21.55 -9.76
C SER A 528 34.86 -21.30 -11.24
N GLY A 529 34.82 -20.04 -11.68
CA GLY A 529 34.55 -19.64 -13.07
C GLY A 529 33.10 -19.86 -13.51
N GLY A 530 32.85 -19.80 -14.82
CA GLY A 530 31.48 -19.79 -15.36
C GLY A 530 30.68 -18.61 -14.81
N ASN A 531 29.38 -18.81 -14.58
CA ASN A 531 28.48 -17.73 -14.13
C ASN A 531 28.87 -17.17 -12.75
N ASN A 532 29.53 -17.98 -11.91
CA ASN A 532 30.03 -17.56 -10.60
C ASN A 532 31.07 -16.43 -10.66
N ALA A 533 31.72 -16.22 -11.80
CA ALA A 533 32.57 -15.06 -12.04
C ALA A 533 31.78 -13.72 -12.05
N LYS A 534 30.47 -13.78 -12.35
CA LYS A 534 29.53 -12.64 -12.37
C LYS A 534 28.40 -12.72 -11.33
N ARG A 535 28.26 -13.83 -10.58
CA ARG A 535 27.12 -14.04 -9.66
C ARG A 535 27.06 -12.97 -8.57
N PHE A 536 25.86 -12.53 -8.21
CA PHE A 536 25.68 -11.65 -7.06
C PHE A 536 25.90 -12.42 -5.76
N ILE A 537 26.69 -11.83 -4.85
CA ILE A 537 27.06 -12.47 -3.58
C ILE A 537 26.68 -11.55 -2.42
N MET A 538 25.83 -12.04 -1.52
CA MET A 538 25.49 -11.37 -0.26
C MET A 538 26.55 -11.67 0.81
N VAL A 539 26.97 -10.66 1.56
CA VAL A 539 27.91 -10.79 2.68
C VAL A 539 27.31 -10.17 3.96
N PRO A 540 27.25 -10.89 5.10
CA PRO A 540 26.71 -10.36 6.34
C PRO A 540 27.75 -9.58 7.15
N THR A 541 27.25 -8.74 8.05
CA THR A 541 28.01 -8.20 9.18
C THR A 541 28.07 -9.21 10.35
N ASN A 542 28.73 -8.87 11.47
CA ASN A 542 28.67 -9.69 12.69
C ASN A 542 27.22 -9.85 13.16
N ALA A 543 26.74 -11.09 13.28
CA ALA A 543 25.34 -11.41 13.59
C ALA A 543 24.33 -10.73 12.65
N ALA A 544 24.74 -10.43 11.40
CA ALA A 544 23.98 -9.66 10.41
C ALA A 544 23.40 -8.31 10.90
N THR A 545 23.88 -7.76 12.02
CA THR A 545 23.24 -6.62 12.68
C THR A 545 23.39 -5.29 11.91
N SER A 546 22.36 -4.44 12.02
CA SER A 546 22.30 -3.05 11.59
C SER A 546 23.08 -2.07 12.51
N LEU A 547 23.60 -2.53 13.66
CA LEU A 547 24.30 -1.66 14.61
C LEU A 547 25.57 -1.03 14.00
N ASP A 548 25.76 0.26 14.27
CA ASP A 548 26.82 1.10 13.70
C ASP A 548 28.23 0.49 13.82
N VAL A 549 28.56 -0.14 14.95
CA VAL A 549 29.87 -0.78 15.18
C VAL A 549 30.14 -1.96 14.24
N ALA A 550 29.09 -2.61 13.72
CA ALA A 550 29.20 -3.66 12.72
C ALA A 550 29.16 -3.10 11.30
N LEU A 551 28.34 -2.08 11.04
CA LEU A 551 28.25 -1.39 9.74
C LEU A 551 29.49 -0.53 9.41
N ASN A 552 30.28 -0.10 10.40
CA ASN A 552 31.50 0.67 10.20
C ASN A 552 32.70 -0.21 9.80
N ASP A 553 32.77 -1.42 10.35
CA ASP A 553 33.92 -2.32 10.18
C ASP A 553 33.72 -3.35 9.06
N LEU A 554 32.58 -3.38 8.36
CA LEU A 554 32.33 -4.27 7.21
C LEU A 554 33.23 -3.88 6.02
N VAL A 555 34.03 -4.82 5.55
CA VAL A 555 34.87 -4.65 4.35
C VAL A 555 34.27 -5.43 3.18
N ILE A 556 33.87 -4.74 2.13
CA ILE A 556 33.39 -5.35 0.87
C ILE A 556 34.56 -6.13 0.22
N PRO A 557 34.47 -7.47 0.07
CA PRO A 557 35.54 -8.27 -0.53
C PRO A 557 35.98 -7.74 -1.89
N ASN A 558 37.29 -7.54 -2.08
CA ASN A 558 37.92 -7.01 -3.30
C ASN A 558 37.37 -5.65 -3.81
N ASN A 559 36.50 -4.96 -3.05
CA ASN A 559 35.64 -3.89 -3.54
C ASN A 559 34.74 -4.32 -4.74
N ASP A 560 34.45 -5.63 -4.86
CA ASP A 560 33.63 -6.27 -5.90
C ASP A 560 32.25 -5.58 -6.04
N ASP A 561 31.90 -5.14 -7.25
CA ASP A 561 30.70 -4.35 -7.55
C ASP A 561 29.41 -5.19 -7.59
N ARG A 562 29.54 -6.52 -7.55
CA ARG A 562 28.44 -7.48 -7.45
C ARG A 562 28.31 -8.12 -6.06
N VAL A 563 28.98 -7.56 -5.06
CA VAL A 563 28.72 -7.86 -3.65
C VAL A 563 27.60 -6.97 -3.10
N ILE A 564 26.63 -7.62 -2.46
CA ILE A 564 25.47 -7.05 -1.77
C ILE A 564 25.71 -7.18 -0.25
N VAL A 565 25.33 -6.19 0.54
CA VAL A 565 25.36 -6.28 2.01
C VAL A 565 24.11 -7.01 2.51
N SER A 566 24.28 -8.02 3.35
CA SER A 566 23.17 -8.70 4.06
C SER A 566 23.04 -8.17 5.50
N ILE A 567 21.82 -7.82 5.88
CA ILE A 567 21.46 -7.33 7.22
C ILE A 567 20.19 -8.04 7.71
N HIS A 568 20.09 -8.33 9.00
CA HIS A 568 18.87 -8.73 9.69
C HIS A 568 18.40 -7.57 10.58
N ALA A 569 17.13 -7.20 10.49
CA ALA A 569 16.60 -5.98 11.13
C ALA A 569 15.14 -6.16 11.60
N TYR A 570 14.96 -6.95 12.66
CA TYR A 570 13.66 -7.14 13.31
C TYR A 570 13.29 -5.92 14.17
N SER A 571 12.93 -4.81 13.51
CA SER A 571 12.81 -3.49 14.13
C SER A 571 11.39 -2.90 14.08
N PRO A 572 10.92 -2.24 15.16
CA PRO A 572 11.56 -2.10 16.47
C PRO A 572 11.54 -3.41 17.28
N TYR A 573 12.66 -3.79 17.90
CA TYR A 573 12.84 -5.09 18.59
C TYR A 573 11.70 -5.47 19.56
N PHE A 574 11.26 -4.53 20.40
CA PHE A 574 10.20 -4.78 21.39
C PHE A 574 8.82 -5.02 20.75
N PHE A 575 8.59 -4.57 19.52
CA PHE A 575 7.42 -4.91 18.74
C PHE A 575 7.62 -6.24 17.99
N ALA A 576 8.76 -6.38 17.33
CA ALA A 576 9.05 -7.42 16.34
C ALA A 576 9.44 -8.79 16.92
N MET A 577 10.17 -8.86 18.04
CA MET A 577 10.72 -10.11 18.59
C MET A 577 10.39 -10.37 20.07
N ASP A 578 10.39 -9.36 20.93
CA ASP A 578 10.11 -9.59 22.36
C ASP A 578 8.63 -9.91 22.59
N VAL A 579 8.31 -11.14 22.96
CA VAL A 579 6.95 -11.61 23.28
C VAL A 579 6.30 -10.84 24.45
N ASN A 580 7.10 -10.20 25.31
CA ASN A 580 6.64 -9.37 26.43
C ASN A 580 6.61 -7.87 26.09
N GLY A 581 7.20 -7.47 24.95
CA GLY A 581 7.21 -6.09 24.47
C GLY A 581 5.91 -5.70 23.76
N THR A 582 5.79 -4.43 23.34
CA THR A 582 4.56 -3.84 22.78
C THR A 582 3.88 -4.70 21.69
N SER A 583 2.56 -4.81 21.77
CA SER A 583 1.68 -5.34 20.71
C SER A 583 1.20 -4.25 19.74
N ASN A 584 1.37 -2.98 20.08
CA ASN A 584 1.01 -1.84 19.25
C ASN A 584 2.21 -1.35 18.44
N TRP A 585 1.96 -1.02 17.17
CA TRP A 585 2.85 -0.28 16.26
C TRP A 585 1.99 0.55 15.32
N GLY A 586 2.42 1.79 15.04
CA GLY A 586 1.80 2.67 14.05
C GLY A 586 1.84 4.16 14.38
N SER A 587 2.34 4.55 15.56
CA SER A 587 2.54 5.95 15.92
C SER A 587 3.61 6.60 15.05
N ASP A 588 3.62 7.94 14.99
CA ASP A 588 4.66 8.64 14.22
C ASP A 588 6.05 8.48 14.83
N TYR A 589 6.16 8.16 16.13
CA TYR A 589 7.42 7.73 16.75
C TYR A 589 7.88 6.38 16.20
N ASP A 590 6.98 5.39 16.09
CA ASP A 590 7.33 4.05 15.57
C ASP A 590 7.82 4.13 14.11
N LYS A 591 7.12 4.92 13.29
CA LYS A 591 7.47 5.21 11.89
C LYS A 591 8.84 5.89 11.82
N THR A 592 9.03 6.99 12.55
CA THR A 592 10.27 7.78 12.55
C THR A 592 11.47 6.96 13.05
N SER A 593 11.27 6.13 14.08
CA SER A 593 12.32 5.25 14.59
C SER A 593 12.77 4.20 13.56
N LEU A 594 11.85 3.69 12.75
CA LEU A 594 12.18 2.77 11.66
C LEU A 594 12.86 3.50 10.49
N SER A 595 12.34 4.67 10.09
CA SER A 595 12.97 5.51 9.06
C SER A 595 14.41 5.87 9.43
N TYR A 596 14.73 6.17 10.70
CA TYR A 596 16.11 6.45 11.14
C TYR A 596 17.05 5.25 11.02
N GLU A 597 16.60 4.02 11.30
CA GLU A 597 17.45 2.83 11.13
C GLU A 597 17.69 2.53 9.65
N LEU A 598 16.65 2.64 8.81
CA LEU A 598 16.77 2.49 7.37
C LEU A 598 17.60 3.62 6.74
N ASP A 599 17.55 4.85 7.28
CA ASP A 599 18.40 5.97 6.89
C ASP A 599 19.87 5.73 7.23
N ALA A 600 20.18 5.09 8.37
CA ALA A 600 21.56 4.73 8.73
C ALA A 600 22.15 3.74 7.72
N ILE A 601 21.38 2.71 7.35
CA ILE A 601 21.75 1.71 6.34
C ILE A 601 21.90 2.39 4.95
N TYR A 602 20.93 3.20 4.54
CA TYR A 602 20.93 3.92 3.27
C TYR A 602 22.13 4.86 3.12
N ASN A 603 22.39 5.72 4.12
CA ASN A 603 23.48 6.69 4.07
C ASN A 603 24.87 6.01 4.17
N ARG A 604 24.97 4.80 4.75
CA ARG A 604 26.21 4.02 4.80
C ARG A 604 26.50 3.33 3.47
N PHE A 605 25.52 2.67 2.86
CA PHE A 605 25.74 1.77 1.72
C PHE A 605 25.09 2.24 0.43
N VAL A 606 23.76 2.29 0.36
CA VAL A 606 23.03 2.50 -0.91
C VAL A 606 23.37 3.85 -1.55
N LYS A 607 23.41 4.92 -0.74
CA LYS A 607 23.82 6.27 -1.17
C LYS A 607 25.25 6.33 -1.73
N ASN A 608 26.09 5.37 -1.35
CA ASN A 608 27.49 5.24 -1.78
C ASN A 608 27.66 4.11 -2.83
N GLY A 609 26.58 3.72 -3.52
CA GLY A 609 26.60 2.72 -4.59
C GLY A 609 26.69 1.26 -4.13
N ARG A 610 26.44 0.97 -2.84
CA ARG A 610 26.48 -0.40 -2.29
C ARG A 610 25.09 -0.91 -1.97
N ALA A 611 24.68 -1.94 -2.71
CA ALA A 611 23.36 -2.55 -2.59
C ALA A 611 23.21 -3.29 -1.26
N VAL A 612 21.98 -3.29 -0.72
CA VAL A 612 21.65 -3.91 0.57
C VAL A 612 20.38 -4.72 0.43
N ILE A 613 20.40 -5.94 0.95
CA ILE A 613 19.21 -6.75 1.22
C ILE A 613 19.09 -6.91 2.73
N ILE A 614 17.93 -6.60 3.28
CA ILE A 614 17.54 -7.04 4.62
C ILE A 614 17.03 -8.48 4.47
N GLY A 615 17.93 -9.45 4.69
CA GLY A 615 17.72 -10.87 4.46
C GLY A 615 16.69 -11.50 5.40
N GLU A 616 16.50 -10.88 6.57
CA GLU A 616 15.44 -11.23 7.52
C GLU A 616 14.88 -9.99 8.22
N PHE A 617 13.56 -9.91 8.24
CA PHE A 617 12.77 -9.15 9.20
C PHE A 617 11.42 -9.84 9.37
N GLY A 618 10.67 -9.46 10.40
CA GLY A 618 9.32 -9.95 10.63
C GLY A 618 8.75 -9.42 11.92
N THR A 619 7.53 -9.82 12.25
CA THR A 619 6.92 -9.57 13.57
C THR A 619 6.32 -10.85 14.11
N ILE A 620 6.63 -11.20 15.35
CA ILE A 620 5.93 -12.27 16.06
C ILE A 620 4.45 -11.92 16.24
N ASP A 621 3.62 -12.95 16.37
CA ASP A 621 2.19 -12.83 16.56
C ASP A 621 1.84 -12.63 18.03
N LYS A 622 1.41 -11.42 18.40
CA LYS A 622 0.90 -11.09 19.73
C LYS A 622 -0.63 -10.95 19.72
N ASN A 623 -1.31 -11.66 18.81
CA ASN A 623 -2.73 -11.50 18.49
C ASN A 623 -3.09 -10.08 17.99
N ASN A 624 -2.14 -9.43 17.31
CA ASN A 624 -2.11 -8.00 17.00
C ASN A 624 -2.07 -7.69 15.49
N LEU A 625 -2.83 -8.45 14.69
CA LEU A 625 -2.77 -8.47 13.23
C LEU A 625 -2.75 -7.06 12.58
N SER A 626 -3.59 -6.12 13.03
CA SER A 626 -3.64 -4.78 12.45
C SER A 626 -2.31 -4.02 12.51
N SER A 627 -1.60 -4.08 13.64
CA SER A 627 -0.27 -3.45 13.77
C SER A 627 0.80 -4.22 13.00
N ARG A 628 0.70 -5.55 12.87
CA ARG A 628 1.61 -6.36 12.04
C ARG A 628 1.44 -6.05 10.55
N VAL A 629 0.21 -5.86 10.08
CA VAL A 629 -0.11 -5.43 8.70
C VAL A 629 0.41 -4.01 8.43
N ALA A 630 0.14 -3.06 9.34
CA ALA A 630 0.60 -1.68 9.20
C ALA A 630 2.13 -1.57 9.19
N HIS A 631 2.80 -2.33 10.08
CA HIS A 631 4.27 -2.45 10.11
C HIS A 631 4.81 -3.03 8.81
N ALA A 632 4.28 -4.17 8.36
CA ALA A 632 4.74 -4.85 7.16
C ALA A 632 4.65 -3.97 5.90
N GLU A 633 3.54 -3.24 5.71
CA GLU A 633 3.35 -2.34 4.58
C GLU A 633 4.27 -1.12 4.65
N HIS A 634 4.41 -0.51 5.83
CA HIS A 634 5.26 0.65 6.02
C HIS A 634 6.76 0.30 5.94
N TYR A 635 7.19 -0.82 6.52
CA TYR A 635 8.58 -1.29 6.47
C TYR A 635 8.99 -1.58 5.02
N ALA A 636 8.20 -2.38 4.28
CA ALA A 636 8.49 -2.67 2.88
C ALA A 636 8.53 -1.40 2.03
N LYS A 637 7.64 -0.43 2.29
CA LYS A 637 7.61 0.88 1.62
C LYS A 637 8.83 1.75 1.93
N GLU A 638 9.16 1.94 3.21
CA GLU A 638 10.28 2.78 3.64
C GLU A 638 11.64 2.21 3.20
N ALA A 639 11.77 0.89 3.15
CA ALA A 639 12.96 0.22 2.64
C ALA A 639 13.06 0.33 1.10
N ALA A 640 11.97 0.04 0.37
CA ALA A 640 11.93 0.17 -1.08
C ALA A 640 12.19 1.62 -1.55
N ALA A 641 11.66 2.62 -0.84
CA ALA A 641 11.94 4.04 -1.09
C ALA A 641 13.41 4.43 -0.92
N ARG A 642 14.20 3.60 -0.22
CA ARG A 642 15.65 3.74 -0.02
C ARG A 642 16.48 2.78 -0.89
N GLY A 643 15.85 2.04 -1.81
CA GLY A 643 16.54 1.02 -2.61
C GLY A 643 17.06 -0.17 -1.79
N ILE A 644 16.43 -0.45 -0.65
CA ILE A 644 16.72 -1.59 0.23
C ILE A 644 15.59 -2.61 0.07
N THR A 645 15.92 -3.82 -0.34
CA THR A 645 14.94 -4.91 -0.47
C THR A 645 14.85 -5.71 0.83
N VAL A 646 13.66 -6.20 1.16
CA VAL A 646 13.37 -6.87 2.44
C VAL A 646 12.80 -8.27 2.24
N PHE A 647 13.19 -9.21 3.09
CA PHE A 647 12.76 -10.61 3.07
C PHE A 647 12.08 -10.98 4.39
N TRP A 648 10.77 -11.28 4.34
CA TRP A 648 10.04 -11.68 5.54
C TRP A 648 10.51 -13.06 6.01
N TRP A 649 10.78 -13.21 7.32
CA TRP A 649 11.09 -14.51 7.93
C TRP A 649 9.81 -15.33 8.12
N ASP A 650 9.56 -16.33 7.27
CA ASP A 650 8.47 -17.30 7.50
C ASP A 650 9.09 -18.63 7.95
N ASN A 651 8.84 -19.00 9.20
CA ASN A 651 9.33 -20.24 9.79
C ASN A 651 8.24 -21.30 9.96
N GLY A 652 7.02 -21.07 9.46
CA GLY A 652 5.88 -21.99 9.55
C GLY A 652 5.30 -22.19 10.97
N TYR A 653 5.88 -21.60 12.02
CA TYR A 653 5.40 -21.72 13.40
C TYR A 653 4.20 -20.79 13.65
N TYR A 654 3.04 -21.38 13.97
CA TYR A 654 1.76 -20.69 14.10
C TYR A 654 1.10 -20.98 15.46
N TYR A 655 1.47 -20.19 16.48
CA TYR A 655 0.92 -20.29 17.84
C TYR A 655 0.71 -18.87 18.44
N PRO A 656 -0.35 -18.15 18.04
CA PRO A 656 -0.53 -16.73 18.36
C PRO A 656 -0.44 -16.40 19.86
N GLY A 657 0.55 -15.57 20.23
CA GLY A 657 0.89 -15.23 21.62
C GLY A 657 2.24 -15.79 22.10
N GLU A 658 2.94 -16.58 21.28
CA GLU A 658 4.27 -17.12 21.59
C GLU A 658 5.40 -16.41 20.82
N ALA A 659 6.65 -16.59 21.26
CA ALA A 659 7.83 -16.18 20.50
C ALA A 659 8.00 -17.01 19.21
N GLU A 660 8.83 -16.56 18.28
CA GLU A 660 9.09 -17.22 16.98
C GLU A 660 7.86 -17.41 16.07
N THR A 661 6.78 -16.65 16.24
CA THR A 661 5.48 -16.86 15.54
C THR A 661 5.33 -16.05 14.24
N TYR A 662 6.27 -16.24 13.31
CA TYR A 662 6.37 -15.44 12.09
C TYR A 662 5.65 -16.01 10.85
N ALA A 663 4.98 -17.16 10.95
CA ALA A 663 4.37 -17.85 9.82
C ALA A 663 3.31 -17.03 9.06
N LEU A 664 3.43 -16.99 7.73
CA LEU A 664 2.42 -16.44 6.82
C LEU A 664 1.71 -17.52 6.02
N LEU A 665 2.42 -18.56 5.55
CA LEU A 665 1.87 -19.64 4.73
C LEU A 665 1.75 -20.96 5.50
N ASN A 666 0.53 -21.49 5.63
CA ASN A 666 0.30 -22.86 6.07
C ASN A 666 0.71 -23.83 4.94
N ARG A 667 1.95 -24.32 5.00
CA ARG A 667 2.57 -25.18 3.99
C ARG A 667 1.85 -26.52 3.81
N TYR A 668 1.19 -27.05 4.86
CA TYR A 668 0.40 -28.28 4.80
C TYR A 668 -0.89 -28.17 3.97
N THR A 669 -1.53 -26.99 3.95
CA THR A 669 -2.85 -26.78 3.32
C THR A 669 -2.82 -25.81 2.13
N LEU A 670 -1.67 -25.21 1.85
CA LEU A 670 -1.46 -24.19 0.81
C LEU A 670 -2.38 -22.96 0.97
N LYS A 671 -2.63 -22.57 2.23
CA LYS A 671 -3.44 -21.41 2.62
C LYS A 671 -2.60 -20.43 3.42
N TRP A 672 -2.79 -19.15 3.19
CA TRP A 672 -2.20 -18.10 4.03
C TRP A 672 -2.91 -18.07 5.39
N TYR A 673 -2.13 -18.07 6.48
CA TYR A 673 -2.61 -17.72 7.82
C TYR A 673 -2.91 -16.23 7.90
N TYR A 674 -2.03 -15.40 7.31
CA TYR A 674 -2.11 -13.94 7.30
C TYR A 674 -1.94 -13.37 5.89
N PRO A 675 -2.93 -13.57 5.00
CA PRO A 675 -2.91 -12.99 3.65
C PRO A 675 -2.85 -11.46 3.69
N GLU A 676 -3.36 -10.81 4.74
CA GLU A 676 -3.34 -9.35 4.91
C GLU A 676 -1.91 -8.83 5.07
N ILE A 677 -1.07 -9.54 5.85
CA ILE A 677 0.36 -9.21 6.02
C ILE A 677 1.09 -9.47 4.69
N ALA A 678 0.84 -10.61 4.04
CA ALA A 678 1.47 -10.95 2.77
C ALA A 678 1.13 -9.92 1.65
N GLN A 679 -0.12 -9.46 1.58
CA GLN A 679 -0.53 -8.39 0.67
C GLN A 679 0.05 -7.03 1.06
N ALA A 680 0.16 -6.72 2.35
CA ALA A 680 0.80 -5.50 2.85
C ALA A 680 2.27 -5.40 2.42
N LEU A 681 3.03 -6.50 2.55
CA LEU A 681 4.41 -6.60 2.07
C LEU A 681 4.50 -6.31 0.56
N VAL A 682 3.62 -6.93 -0.24
CA VAL A 682 3.57 -6.75 -1.70
C VAL A 682 3.19 -5.31 -2.08
N ARG A 683 2.17 -4.71 -1.43
CA ARG A 683 1.78 -3.30 -1.66
C ARG A 683 2.89 -2.32 -1.28
N GLY A 684 3.51 -2.51 -0.11
CA GLY A 684 4.60 -1.65 0.37
C GLY A 684 5.77 -1.61 -0.61
N ALA A 685 6.14 -2.77 -1.15
CA ALA A 685 7.17 -2.90 -2.18
C ALA A 685 6.74 -2.44 -3.60
N GLY A 686 5.62 -1.73 -3.75
CA GLY A 686 5.11 -1.25 -5.05
C GLY A 686 4.59 -2.36 -5.97
N GLY A 687 4.36 -3.56 -5.44
CA GLY A 687 3.67 -4.64 -6.12
C GLY A 687 2.14 -4.46 -6.08
N ASN A 688 1.45 -4.99 -7.07
CA ASN A 688 -0.01 -4.98 -7.13
C ASN A 688 -0.52 -6.39 -6.76
N PRO A 689 -1.11 -6.61 -5.57
CA PRO A 689 -1.48 -7.95 -5.11
C PRO A 689 -2.64 -8.51 -5.94
N SER A 690 -2.34 -9.42 -6.88
CA SER A 690 -3.30 -10.05 -7.78
C SER A 690 -4.22 -11.09 -7.10
N TYR A 691 -4.16 -11.23 -5.78
CA TYR A 691 -5.00 -12.15 -5.01
C TYR A 691 -6.44 -11.63 -4.92
N THR A 692 -7.26 -12.01 -5.89
CA THR A 692 -8.72 -12.03 -5.71
C THR A 692 -9.10 -13.33 -4.99
N PRO A 693 -9.94 -13.30 -3.93
CA PRO A 693 -10.44 -14.52 -3.30
C PRO A 693 -11.31 -15.30 -4.29
N SER A 694 -10.79 -16.38 -4.85
CA SER A 694 -11.52 -17.16 -5.85
C SER A 694 -12.77 -17.80 -5.22
N PRO A 695 -13.98 -17.60 -5.79
CA PRO A 695 -15.20 -18.17 -5.23
C PRO A 695 -15.17 -19.70 -5.26
N THR A 696 -15.71 -20.33 -4.22
CA THR A 696 -15.62 -21.80 -4.05
C THR A 696 -16.23 -22.53 -5.25
N PRO A 697 -15.46 -23.35 -6.00
CA PRO A 697 -15.98 -24.04 -7.19
C PRO A 697 -17.11 -25.01 -6.86
N THR A 698 -18.26 -24.82 -7.49
CA THR A 698 -19.41 -25.72 -7.34
C THR A 698 -19.11 -27.06 -8.03
N LYS A 699 -19.29 -28.18 -7.32
CA LYS A 699 -18.93 -29.53 -7.79
C LYS A 699 -19.68 -29.97 -9.05
N SER A 700 -19.04 -30.83 -9.85
CA SER A 700 -19.73 -31.71 -10.80
C SER A 700 -19.29 -33.18 -10.65
N SER A 701 -20.29 -34.06 -10.57
CA SER A 701 -20.30 -35.53 -10.80
C SER A 701 -19.11 -36.43 -10.36
N MET A 702 -19.24 -36.99 -9.14
CA MET A 702 -19.04 -38.41 -8.77
C MET A 702 -17.63 -39.08 -8.86
N PRO A 703 -17.37 -40.21 -8.13
CA PRO A 703 -18.30 -41.04 -7.33
C PRO A 703 -18.15 -41.00 -5.80
N THR A 704 -19.18 -41.47 -5.10
CA THR A 704 -19.22 -41.86 -3.66
C THR A 704 -18.65 -43.28 -3.46
N PRO A 705 -18.34 -43.78 -2.23
CA PRO A 705 -18.82 -43.42 -0.88
C PRO A 705 -17.71 -42.76 0.00
N SER A 706 -17.83 -42.45 1.30
CA SER A 706 -18.79 -42.76 2.40
C SER A 706 -19.06 -41.51 3.27
N PRO A 707 -20.07 -41.50 4.17
CA PRO A 707 -20.37 -40.33 5.00
C PRO A 707 -19.34 -40.08 6.11
N THR A 708 -18.96 -38.81 6.30
CA THR A 708 -18.22 -38.32 7.47
C THR A 708 -19.13 -38.32 8.72
N PRO A 709 -18.64 -38.69 9.93
CA PRO A 709 -19.45 -38.62 11.14
C PRO A 709 -19.90 -37.20 11.50
N SER A 710 -21.12 -37.06 12.01
CA SER A 710 -21.58 -35.84 12.68
C SER A 710 -20.88 -35.67 14.02
N VAL A 711 -20.30 -34.49 14.27
CA VAL A 711 -19.80 -34.12 15.61
C VAL A 711 -20.98 -33.95 16.55
N LEU A 712 -20.91 -34.59 17.72
CA LEU A 712 -21.85 -34.38 18.82
C LEU A 712 -21.27 -33.30 19.74
N TYR A 713 -21.88 -32.12 19.77
CA TYR A 713 -21.46 -31.06 20.69
C TYR A 713 -21.67 -31.50 22.14
N GLY A 714 -20.70 -31.19 23.00
CA GLY A 714 -20.61 -31.69 24.37
C GLY A 714 -19.82 -33.01 24.54
N ASP A 715 -19.66 -33.84 23.51
CA ASP A 715 -18.92 -35.11 23.58
C ASP A 715 -17.43 -34.89 23.32
N VAL A 716 -16.75 -34.29 24.29
CA VAL A 716 -15.33 -33.92 24.19
C VAL A 716 -14.39 -35.11 24.34
N ASN A 717 -14.88 -36.21 24.93
CA ASN A 717 -14.11 -37.45 25.10
C ASN A 717 -14.28 -38.43 23.93
N GLY A 718 -15.43 -38.40 23.22
CA GLY A 718 -15.69 -39.19 22.02
C GLY A 718 -16.40 -40.53 22.27
N ASP A 719 -17.05 -40.71 23.44
CA ASP A 719 -17.78 -41.95 23.78
C ASP A 719 -19.20 -42.02 23.20
N GLY A 720 -19.65 -40.96 22.53
CA GLY A 720 -20.98 -40.81 21.95
C GLY A 720 -22.03 -40.29 22.93
N LYS A 721 -21.63 -39.74 24.08
CA LYS A 721 -22.54 -39.25 25.13
C LYS A 721 -21.98 -38.04 25.86
N VAL A 722 -22.69 -36.92 25.83
CA VAL A 722 -22.41 -35.76 26.69
C VAL A 722 -22.67 -36.14 28.14
N ASN A 723 -21.62 -36.28 28.96
CA ASN A 723 -21.76 -36.73 30.35
C ASN A 723 -20.78 -36.05 31.33
N SER A 724 -20.79 -36.44 32.61
CA SER A 724 -19.90 -35.88 33.63
C SER A 724 -18.41 -36.09 33.35
N THR A 725 -18.06 -37.08 32.53
CA THR A 725 -16.70 -37.34 32.05
C THR A 725 -16.23 -36.22 31.13
N ASP A 726 -17.10 -35.70 30.27
CA ASP A 726 -16.81 -34.59 29.35
C ASP A 726 -16.64 -33.29 30.10
N LEU A 727 -17.55 -32.98 31.04
CA LEU A 727 -17.42 -31.83 31.94
C LEU A 727 -16.08 -31.88 32.71
N THR A 728 -15.66 -33.07 33.14
CA THR A 728 -14.38 -33.27 33.84
C THR A 728 -13.18 -33.10 32.89
N THR A 729 -13.28 -33.60 31.65
CA THR A 729 -12.23 -33.49 30.62
C THR A 729 -12.06 -32.04 30.18
N LEU A 730 -13.15 -31.35 29.85
CA LEU A 730 -13.19 -29.91 29.57
C LEU A 730 -12.62 -29.10 30.74
N LYS A 731 -12.98 -29.43 31.98
CA LYS A 731 -12.40 -28.77 33.16
C LYS A 731 -10.89 -29.02 33.30
N ARG A 732 -10.39 -30.21 32.98
CA ARG A 732 -8.94 -30.51 32.98
C ARG A 732 -8.21 -29.74 31.88
N PHE A 733 -8.80 -29.61 30.70
CA PHE A 733 -8.27 -28.81 29.59
C PHE A 733 -8.18 -27.32 29.99
N LEU A 734 -9.25 -26.75 30.52
CA LEU A 734 -9.29 -25.36 31.00
C LEU A 734 -8.34 -25.08 32.17
N LEU A 735 -8.00 -26.09 32.97
CA LEU A 735 -7.01 -26.01 34.05
C LEU A 735 -5.57 -26.35 33.60
N ARG A 736 -5.32 -26.57 32.30
CA ARG A 736 -4.02 -27.00 31.74
C ARG A 736 -3.44 -28.25 32.44
N ILE A 737 -4.32 -29.20 32.75
CA ILE A 737 -4.00 -30.54 33.28
C ILE A 737 -3.92 -31.57 32.13
N ILE A 738 -4.48 -31.23 30.97
CA ILE A 738 -4.31 -31.89 29.67
C ILE A 738 -4.30 -30.79 28.60
N ASP A 739 -3.43 -30.91 27.60
CA ASP A 739 -3.30 -29.91 26.51
C ASP A 739 -4.08 -30.33 25.25
N GLU A 740 -4.53 -31.58 25.19
CA GLU A 740 -5.38 -32.14 24.15
C GLU A 740 -6.59 -32.89 24.74
N PHE A 741 -7.61 -33.10 23.92
CA PHE A 741 -8.78 -33.92 24.26
C PHE A 741 -8.61 -35.37 23.76
N PRO A 742 -9.21 -36.38 24.42
CA PRO A 742 -9.15 -37.78 23.96
C PRO A 742 -9.80 -38.02 22.58
N SER A 743 -10.75 -37.17 22.19
CA SER A 743 -11.40 -37.21 20.88
C SER A 743 -10.69 -36.29 19.87
N PRO A 744 -10.43 -36.74 18.63
CA PRO A 744 -9.97 -35.86 17.54
C PRO A 744 -10.92 -34.69 17.25
N ASN A 745 -12.22 -34.86 17.54
CA ASN A 745 -13.22 -33.80 17.43
C ASN A 745 -13.42 -33.03 18.75
N GLY A 746 -12.69 -33.37 19.82
CA GLY A 746 -12.97 -32.92 21.19
C GLY A 746 -12.90 -31.41 21.38
N ARG A 747 -12.02 -30.72 20.64
CA ARG A 747 -11.97 -29.24 20.63
C ARG A 747 -13.18 -28.61 19.95
N ILE A 748 -13.76 -29.26 18.94
CA ILE A 748 -15.00 -28.80 18.27
C ILE A 748 -16.20 -29.08 19.16
N ALA A 749 -16.27 -30.27 19.78
CA ALA A 749 -17.32 -30.61 20.73
C ALA A 749 -17.27 -29.78 22.03
N ALA A 750 -16.12 -29.18 22.37
CA ALA A 750 -15.92 -28.33 23.55
C ALA A 750 -16.34 -26.87 23.35
N ASP A 751 -16.31 -26.36 22.11
CA ASP A 751 -16.90 -25.07 21.72
C ASP A 751 -18.42 -25.26 21.63
N VAL A 752 -19.11 -25.10 22.76
CA VAL A 752 -20.56 -25.33 22.84
C VAL A 752 -21.36 -24.04 22.65
N ASN A 753 -20.73 -22.87 22.66
CA ASN A 753 -21.39 -21.61 22.33
C ASN A 753 -21.25 -21.18 20.85
N GLY A 754 -20.26 -21.70 20.12
CA GLY A 754 -19.98 -21.39 18.72
C GLY A 754 -19.06 -20.18 18.52
N ASP A 755 -18.44 -19.64 19.58
CA ASP A 755 -17.54 -18.48 19.52
C ASP A 755 -16.10 -18.83 19.11
N LYS A 756 -15.83 -20.14 18.90
CA LYS A 756 -14.55 -20.73 18.49
C LYS A 756 -13.45 -20.69 19.56
N LYS A 757 -13.81 -20.43 20.81
CA LYS A 757 -12.93 -20.57 21.98
C LYS A 757 -13.43 -21.74 22.83
N ILE A 758 -12.64 -22.08 23.84
CA ILE A 758 -12.99 -23.11 24.82
C ILE A 758 -12.71 -22.49 26.18
N THR A 759 -13.77 -22.17 26.93
CA THR A 759 -13.72 -21.25 28.06
C THR A 759 -14.49 -21.75 29.29
N SER A 760 -14.46 -20.98 30.38
CA SER A 760 -15.35 -21.20 31.52
C SER A 760 -16.84 -21.01 31.17
N THR A 761 -17.17 -20.29 30.10
CA THR A 761 -18.53 -20.18 29.55
C THR A 761 -19.01 -21.54 29.04
N ASP A 762 -18.18 -22.23 28.27
CA ASP A 762 -18.45 -23.56 27.72
C ASP A 762 -18.60 -24.59 28.83
N LEU A 763 -17.72 -24.55 29.83
CA LEU A 763 -17.84 -25.39 31.03
C LEU A 763 -19.15 -25.12 31.79
N THR A 764 -19.62 -23.86 31.80
CA THR A 764 -20.89 -23.47 32.45
C THR A 764 -22.09 -23.95 31.62
N LEU A 765 -22.03 -23.88 30.30
CA LEU A 765 -23.07 -24.40 29.40
C LEU A 765 -23.15 -25.93 29.44
N MET A 766 -22.01 -26.62 29.39
CA MET A 766 -21.89 -28.06 29.62
C MET A 766 -22.53 -28.47 30.96
N ASN A 767 -22.24 -27.73 32.04
CA ASN A 767 -22.84 -27.99 33.35
C ASN A 767 -24.35 -27.72 33.37
N ARG A 768 -24.85 -26.72 32.65
CA ARG A 768 -26.29 -26.44 32.51
C ARG A 768 -27.02 -27.51 31.69
N TYR A 769 -26.38 -28.05 30.65
CA TYR A 769 -26.91 -29.15 29.85
C TYR A 769 -27.05 -30.43 30.68
N LEU A 770 -26.00 -30.80 31.42
CA LEU A 770 -26.01 -31.98 32.31
C LEU A 770 -26.96 -31.86 33.51
N LEU A 771 -27.44 -30.65 33.83
CA LEU A 771 -28.47 -30.38 34.83
C LEU A 771 -29.88 -30.24 34.24
N HIS A 772 -30.06 -30.46 32.92
CA HIS A 772 -31.30 -30.23 32.18
C HIS A 772 -31.89 -28.80 32.37
N ILE A 773 -30.99 -27.80 32.45
CA ILE A 773 -31.34 -26.37 32.44
C ILE A 773 -31.37 -25.84 30.99
N ILE A 774 -30.70 -26.53 30.07
CA ILE A 774 -30.81 -26.35 28.61
C ILE A 774 -30.84 -27.74 27.96
N ASP A 775 -31.69 -27.95 26.94
CA ASP A 775 -31.83 -29.23 26.25
C ASP A 775 -30.93 -29.37 25.00
N LYS A 776 -30.28 -28.26 24.60
CA LYS A 776 -29.35 -28.17 23.47
C LYS A 776 -28.31 -27.07 23.70
N PHE A 777 -27.20 -27.10 22.99
CA PHE A 777 -26.13 -26.12 23.08
C PHE A 777 -26.34 -24.92 22.12
N PRO A 778 -25.88 -23.70 22.47
CA PRO A 778 -26.05 -22.53 21.59
C PRO A 778 -25.42 -22.67 20.20
N VAL A 779 -24.29 -23.39 20.07
CA VAL A 779 -23.66 -23.71 18.77
C VAL A 779 -24.56 -24.54 17.83
N GLU A 780 -25.57 -25.22 18.38
CA GLU A 780 -26.60 -25.96 17.64
C GLU A 780 -27.75 -25.04 17.17
N GLY A 781 -27.51 -23.73 17.16
CA GLY A 781 -28.35 -22.71 16.55
C GLY A 781 -27.66 -22.07 15.34
N THR A 782 -28.25 -22.21 14.15
CA THR A 782 -27.89 -21.38 12.99
C THR A 782 -28.22 -19.92 13.25
N PRO A 783 -27.46 -18.95 12.67
CA PRO A 783 -27.94 -17.58 12.54
C PRO A 783 -29.31 -17.59 11.85
N ASP A 784 -30.34 -17.09 12.54
CA ASP A 784 -31.71 -17.33 12.11
C ASP A 784 -32.16 -16.28 11.08
N ASP A 785 -32.11 -16.68 9.81
CA ASP A 785 -32.60 -15.95 8.64
C ASP A 785 -34.11 -15.59 8.74
N ASN A 786 -34.83 -16.17 9.72
CA ASN A 786 -36.23 -15.87 10.04
C ASN A 786 -36.42 -14.72 11.05
N ASN A 787 -35.35 -14.16 11.63
CA ASN A 787 -35.41 -13.09 12.64
C ASN A 787 -34.70 -11.81 12.15
N PRO A 788 -35.31 -11.05 11.21
CA PRO A 788 -34.77 -9.78 10.74
C PRO A 788 -34.82 -8.71 11.83
N GLY A 789 -33.78 -7.90 11.96
CA GLY A 789 -33.62 -7.01 13.10
C GLY A 789 -32.85 -5.73 12.80
N ILE A 790 -32.95 -4.77 13.72
CA ILE A 790 -32.25 -3.49 13.69
C ILE A 790 -31.66 -3.24 15.08
N LEU A 791 -30.39 -2.87 15.13
CA LEU A 791 -29.69 -2.43 16.32
C LEU A 791 -29.81 -0.90 16.45
N TYR A 792 -30.14 -0.42 17.64
CA TYR A 792 -30.36 1.00 17.94
C TYR A 792 -29.30 1.45 18.96
N ASN A 793 -28.17 1.93 18.45
CA ASN A 793 -27.01 2.34 19.24
C ASN A 793 -27.20 3.78 19.74
N GLY A 794 -27.60 3.93 21.00
CA GLY A 794 -27.82 5.23 21.63
C GLY A 794 -28.90 5.17 22.70
N ARG A 795 -29.28 6.33 23.23
CA ARG A 795 -30.46 6.44 24.10
C ARG A 795 -31.72 6.61 23.24
N PHE A 796 -32.42 5.50 23.00
CA PHE A 796 -33.64 5.45 22.19
C PHE A 796 -34.92 5.27 23.02
N ASP A 797 -35.96 6.03 22.66
CA ASP A 797 -37.35 5.80 23.08
C ASP A 797 -38.09 4.92 22.05
N PHE A 798 -38.85 3.95 22.56
CA PHE A 798 -39.66 3.00 21.80
C PHE A 798 -41.15 3.07 22.16
N SER A 799 -41.58 4.11 22.90
CA SER A 799 -42.98 4.32 23.32
C SER A 799 -43.96 4.50 22.15
N ASP A 800 -43.46 4.95 21.00
CA ASP A 800 -44.24 5.21 19.79
C ASP A 800 -44.05 4.07 18.78
N PRO A 801 -45.07 3.22 18.56
CA PRO A 801 -44.95 2.02 17.72
C PRO A 801 -44.78 2.35 16.23
N LYS A 802 -44.78 3.62 15.82
CA LYS A 802 -44.47 4.06 14.45
C LYS A 802 -42.98 4.11 14.15
N GLY A 803 -42.12 4.09 15.16
CA GLY A 803 -40.67 4.23 14.96
C GLY A 803 -39.94 4.79 16.18
N ALA A 804 -38.75 4.25 16.44
CA ALA A 804 -37.91 4.64 17.57
C ALA A 804 -37.41 6.09 17.45
N LYS A 805 -37.25 6.77 18.59
CA LYS A 805 -36.85 8.18 18.70
C LYS A 805 -35.53 8.33 19.43
N CYS A 806 -34.71 9.28 19.00
CA CYS A 806 -33.48 9.69 19.71
C CYS A 806 -33.28 11.21 19.61
N ALA A 807 -32.40 11.76 20.44
CA ALA A 807 -32.02 13.19 20.41
C ALA A 807 -30.50 13.38 20.38
N TRP A 808 -29.78 12.67 21.25
CA TRP A 808 -28.35 12.84 21.49
C TRP A 808 -27.45 12.63 20.25
N SER A 809 -26.32 13.32 20.23
CA SER A 809 -25.27 13.20 19.21
C SER A 809 -24.84 11.74 19.04
N GLY A 810 -24.51 11.32 17.82
CA GLY A 810 -24.04 9.97 17.55
C GLY A 810 -25.05 8.83 17.74
N SER A 811 -26.31 9.13 18.12
CA SER A 811 -27.39 8.14 18.09
C SER A 811 -27.50 7.57 16.67
N ASN A 812 -27.31 6.27 16.53
CA ASN A 812 -27.22 5.62 15.22
C ASN A 812 -28.04 4.33 15.14
N VAL A 813 -28.40 3.97 13.92
CA VAL A 813 -29.19 2.79 13.60
C VAL A 813 -28.34 1.88 12.73
N GLU A 814 -28.13 0.65 13.19
CA GLU A 814 -27.22 -0.31 12.59
C GLU A 814 -27.99 -1.57 12.17
N LEU A 815 -27.82 -2.02 10.93
CA LEU A 815 -28.52 -3.17 10.38
C LEU A 815 -27.75 -3.84 9.24
N ASN A 816 -28.11 -5.08 8.95
CA ASN A 816 -27.70 -5.79 7.74
C ASN A 816 -28.89 -5.89 6.77
N PHE A 817 -28.65 -5.79 5.47
CA PHE A 817 -29.67 -6.00 4.44
C PHE A 817 -29.12 -6.81 3.26
N TYR A 818 -30.01 -7.48 2.52
CA TYR A 818 -29.70 -8.06 1.22
C TYR A 818 -30.34 -7.20 0.14
N GLY A 819 -29.63 -6.83 -0.92
CA GLY A 819 -30.19 -6.08 -2.05
C GLY A 819 -29.14 -5.30 -2.83
N THR A 820 -29.57 -4.21 -3.48
CA THR A 820 -28.71 -3.28 -4.24
C THR A 820 -28.85 -1.81 -3.81
N GLU A 821 -29.77 -1.54 -2.88
CA GLU A 821 -30.12 -0.21 -2.42
C GLU A 821 -30.75 -0.23 -1.01
N ALA A 822 -30.69 0.90 -0.32
CA ALA A 822 -31.37 1.11 0.96
C ALA A 822 -31.89 2.56 1.08
N SER A 823 -33.04 2.70 1.72
CA SER A 823 -33.74 3.97 1.96
C SER A 823 -34.23 4.01 3.41
N ALA A 824 -34.31 5.20 4.02
CA ALA A 824 -34.90 5.38 5.34
C ALA A 824 -35.93 6.50 5.34
N THR A 825 -37.05 6.30 6.05
CA THR A 825 -38.02 7.36 6.33
C THR A 825 -37.74 7.93 7.71
N ILE A 826 -37.30 9.19 7.74
CA ILE A 826 -36.88 9.89 8.95
C ILE A 826 -37.79 11.11 9.15
N LYS A 827 -38.27 11.29 10.38
CA LYS A 827 -38.91 12.53 10.84
C LYS A 827 -37.97 13.26 11.79
N SER A 828 -37.82 14.57 11.61
CA SER A 828 -37.00 15.44 12.48
C SER A 828 -37.81 16.63 12.98
N THR A 829 -37.61 17.06 14.23
CA THR A 829 -38.26 18.26 14.80
C THR A 829 -37.48 19.55 14.59
N GLY A 830 -36.28 19.49 14.01
CA GLY A 830 -35.42 20.63 13.69
C GLY A 830 -34.44 20.30 12.56
N GLU A 831 -33.36 21.06 12.37
CA GLU A 831 -32.34 20.76 11.36
C GLU A 831 -31.35 19.69 11.85
N ASN A 832 -31.68 18.43 11.62
CA ASN A 832 -30.75 17.33 11.88
C ASN A 832 -30.03 16.90 10.60
N TRP A 833 -28.71 16.69 10.72
CA TRP A 833 -27.88 16.09 9.68
C TRP A 833 -27.55 14.63 10.02
N PHE A 834 -27.48 13.81 8.98
CA PHE A 834 -27.30 12.37 9.04
C PHE A 834 -26.23 11.93 8.04
N GLN A 835 -25.62 10.78 8.29
CA GLN A 835 -24.69 10.14 7.37
C GLN A 835 -24.93 8.64 7.33
N ALA A 836 -24.95 8.06 6.13
CA ALA A 836 -24.97 6.61 5.95
C ALA A 836 -23.52 6.12 5.77
N ILE A 837 -23.15 5.05 6.46
CA ILE A 837 -21.90 4.32 6.28
C ILE A 837 -22.30 2.93 5.81
N VAL A 838 -21.85 2.54 4.60
CA VAL A 838 -22.22 1.27 3.95
C VAL A 838 -20.97 0.45 3.68
N ASP A 839 -20.91 -0.76 4.22
CA ASP A 839 -19.75 -1.65 4.15
C ASP A 839 -18.43 -0.96 4.55
N GLY A 840 -18.50 -0.15 5.61
CA GLY A 840 -17.41 0.66 6.15
C GLY A 840 -17.20 2.02 5.46
N ASN A 841 -17.85 2.29 4.33
CA ASN A 841 -17.62 3.50 3.51
C ASN A 841 -18.62 4.61 3.88
N PRO A 842 -18.17 5.78 4.41
CA PRO A 842 -19.05 6.91 4.66
C PRO A 842 -19.50 7.57 3.36
N LEU A 843 -20.81 7.66 3.17
CA LEU A 843 -21.44 8.34 2.03
C LEU A 843 -21.62 9.85 2.33
N PRO A 844 -21.94 10.69 1.33
CA PRO A 844 -22.19 12.12 1.55
C PRO A 844 -23.31 12.36 2.59
N PRO A 845 -23.15 13.29 3.54
CA PRO A 845 -24.16 13.57 4.55
C PRO A 845 -25.35 14.34 3.97
N PHE A 846 -26.51 14.18 4.60
CA PHE A 846 -27.77 14.83 4.20
C PHE A 846 -28.53 15.35 5.42
N SER A 847 -29.47 16.29 5.23
CA SER A 847 -30.31 16.81 6.31
C SER A 847 -31.78 16.44 6.17
N VAL A 848 -32.47 16.40 7.32
CA VAL A 848 -33.93 16.37 7.42
C VAL A 848 -34.31 17.50 8.36
N ASN A 849 -34.72 18.64 7.79
CA ASN A 849 -35.06 19.85 8.55
C ASN A 849 -36.59 19.95 8.77
N THR A 850 -37.02 19.84 10.03
CA THR A 850 -38.39 20.13 10.51
C THR A 850 -39.50 19.48 9.66
N THR A 851 -39.27 18.23 9.25
CA THR A 851 -40.11 17.53 8.26
C THR A 851 -40.07 16.00 8.45
N THR A 852 -40.81 15.28 7.61
CA THR A 852 -40.67 13.83 7.41
C THR A 852 -40.26 13.55 5.96
N SER A 853 -39.10 12.92 5.77
CA SER A 853 -38.51 12.64 4.46
C SER A 853 -38.16 11.16 4.34
N THR A 854 -38.49 10.54 3.20
CA THR A 854 -37.86 9.29 2.78
C THR A 854 -36.64 9.61 1.95
N VAL A 855 -35.47 9.18 2.40
CA VAL A 855 -34.17 9.43 1.76
C VAL A 855 -33.61 8.10 1.26
N LYS A 856 -33.25 8.04 -0.04
CA LYS A 856 -32.45 6.94 -0.58
C LYS A 856 -31.02 7.13 -0.06
N LEU A 857 -30.57 6.22 0.81
CA LEU A 857 -29.27 6.29 1.48
C LEU A 857 -28.15 5.83 0.54
N VAL A 858 -28.42 4.77 -0.23
CA VAL A 858 -27.50 4.16 -1.18
C VAL A 858 -28.29 3.44 -2.27
N SER A 859 -27.73 3.36 -3.48
CA SER A 859 -28.31 2.61 -4.61
C SER A 859 -27.26 2.26 -5.65
N GLY A 860 -27.45 1.15 -6.36
CA GLY A 860 -26.51 0.70 -7.39
C GLY A 860 -25.34 -0.13 -6.85
N LEU A 861 -25.50 -0.71 -5.66
CA LEU A 861 -24.58 -1.71 -5.13
C LEU A 861 -24.69 -3.02 -5.93
N THR A 862 -23.64 -3.83 -5.90
CA THR A 862 -23.68 -5.23 -6.37
C THR A 862 -24.66 -6.02 -5.51
N GLU A 863 -25.56 -6.80 -6.10
CA GLU A 863 -26.59 -7.55 -5.35
C GLU A 863 -25.96 -8.54 -4.35
N GLY A 864 -26.12 -8.29 -3.06
CA GLY A 864 -25.49 -9.06 -2.00
C GLY A 864 -25.95 -8.67 -0.60
N ASN A 865 -25.26 -9.24 0.41
CA ASN A 865 -25.39 -8.81 1.80
C ASN A 865 -24.56 -7.54 2.03
N HIS A 866 -25.16 -6.55 2.68
CA HIS A 866 -24.58 -5.27 3.01
C HIS A 866 -24.81 -4.93 4.48
N SER A 867 -23.87 -4.19 5.05
CA SER A 867 -23.95 -3.56 6.37
C SER A 867 -24.25 -2.06 6.23
N LEU A 868 -25.11 -1.53 7.10
CA LEU A 868 -25.49 -0.13 7.13
C LEU A 868 -25.44 0.41 8.57
N VAL A 869 -24.70 1.50 8.78
CA VAL A 869 -24.87 2.38 9.94
C VAL A 869 -25.43 3.71 9.47
N LEU A 870 -26.56 4.14 10.02
CA LEU A 870 -27.18 5.44 9.78
C LEU A 870 -27.01 6.32 11.03
N TRP A 871 -26.11 7.29 10.95
CA TRP A 871 -25.61 8.08 12.07
C TRP A 871 -26.26 9.46 12.14
N LYS A 872 -26.79 9.87 13.32
CA LYS A 872 -27.20 11.26 13.59
C LYS A 872 -25.97 12.10 13.91
N ARG A 873 -25.55 12.96 12.97
CA ARG A 873 -24.36 13.81 13.11
C ARG A 873 -24.57 14.90 14.16
N THR A 874 -25.71 15.56 14.10
CA THR A 874 -26.05 16.74 14.92
C THR A 874 -26.50 16.41 16.33
N GLU A 875 -26.39 17.37 17.23
CA GLU A 875 -26.68 17.22 18.66
C GLU A 875 -28.17 17.28 19.05
N ALA A 876 -28.45 17.20 20.35
CA ALA A 876 -29.81 17.16 20.90
C ALA A 876 -30.57 18.49 20.81
N SER A 877 -29.92 19.64 20.86
CA SER A 877 -30.62 20.94 20.73
C SER A 877 -31.21 21.17 19.33
N LEU A 878 -30.64 20.55 18.30
CA LEU A 878 -31.15 20.58 16.92
C LEU A 878 -32.38 19.69 16.67
N GLY A 879 -32.86 18.99 17.72
CA GLY A 879 -34.17 18.37 17.75
C GLY A 879 -34.17 16.85 17.72
N GLU A 880 -35.34 16.28 18.00
CA GLU A 880 -35.56 14.84 18.06
C GLU A 880 -35.67 14.26 16.65
N ALA A 881 -35.09 13.07 16.45
CA ALA A 881 -35.18 12.29 15.22
C ALA A 881 -35.99 11.01 15.48
N GLN A 882 -36.85 10.62 14.55
CA GLN A 882 -37.69 9.42 14.61
C GLN A 882 -37.52 8.60 13.32
N PHE A 883 -37.11 7.34 13.46
CA PHE A 883 -36.90 6.43 12.33
C PHE A 883 -38.17 5.61 12.08
N LEU A 884 -38.92 5.97 11.04
CA LEU A 884 -40.26 5.46 10.73
C LEU A 884 -40.28 4.21 9.83
N GLY A 885 -39.11 3.77 9.35
CA GLY A 885 -38.96 2.57 8.55
C GLY A 885 -37.76 2.61 7.60
N PHE A 886 -37.38 1.45 7.09
CA PHE A 886 -36.38 1.26 6.05
C PHE A 886 -36.99 0.51 4.86
N ASP A 887 -36.50 0.80 3.66
CA ASP A 887 -36.92 0.20 2.39
C ASP A 887 -35.68 -0.21 1.59
N PHE A 888 -35.69 -1.42 1.04
CA PHE A 888 -34.53 -2.04 0.36
C PHE A 888 -34.81 -2.36 -1.12
N GLY A 889 -35.81 -1.69 -1.72
CA GLY A 889 -36.26 -2.00 -3.09
C GLY A 889 -36.81 -3.43 -3.20
N SER A 890 -36.17 -4.26 -4.03
CA SER A 890 -36.46 -5.71 -4.12
C SER A 890 -35.73 -6.56 -3.07
N GLY A 891 -34.92 -5.94 -2.22
CA GLY A 891 -34.14 -6.57 -1.16
C GLY A 891 -34.93 -6.91 0.11
N LYS A 892 -34.20 -7.34 1.15
CA LYS A 892 -34.76 -7.67 2.49
C LYS A 892 -33.86 -7.20 3.62
N LEU A 893 -34.47 -6.87 4.76
CA LEU A 893 -33.77 -6.76 6.04
C LEU A 893 -33.24 -8.14 6.45
N LEU A 894 -32.05 -8.18 7.06
CA LEU A 894 -31.43 -9.39 7.63
C LEU A 894 -31.38 -9.29 9.16
N SER A 895 -30.83 -10.30 9.84
CA SER A 895 -30.56 -10.23 11.27
C SER A 895 -29.57 -9.10 11.59
N ALA A 896 -29.81 -8.35 12.68
CA ALA A 896 -28.95 -7.24 13.08
C ALA A 896 -27.52 -7.72 13.46
N PRO A 897 -26.50 -6.85 13.38
CA PRO A 897 -25.22 -7.08 14.04
C PRO A 897 -25.37 -7.30 15.55
N ASN A 898 -24.45 -8.06 16.14
CA ASN A 898 -24.40 -8.26 17.58
C ASN A 898 -23.99 -6.94 18.29
N PRO A 899 -24.67 -6.51 19.37
CA PRO A 899 -24.27 -5.35 20.15
C PRO A 899 -22.83 -5.48 20.68
N LEU A 900 -22.03 -4.42 20.58
CA LEU A 900 -20.65 -4.44 21.06
C LEU A 900 -20.60 -4.60 22.59
N GLU A 901 -19.74 -5.51 23.06
CA GLU A 901 -19.58 -5.77 24.51
C GLU A 901 -18.99 -4.58 25.26
N ARG A 902 -17.99 -3.93 24.65
CA ARG A 902 -17.36 -2.71 25.15
C ARG A 902 -18.31 -1.52 24.92
N LYS A 903 -18.50 -0.73 25.97
CA LYS A 903 -19.51 0.31 26.07
C LYS A 903 -18.91 1.53 26.78
N ILE A 904 -18.99 2.69 26.14
CA ILE A 904 -18.54 3.98 26.67
C ILE A 904 -19.73 4.94 26.77
N GLU A 905 -19.85 5.71 27.85
CA GLU A 905 -20.74 6.89 27.88
C GLU A 905 -19.90 8.16 28.00
N PHE A 906 -20.03 9.04 27.01
CA PHE A 906 -19.42 10.37 27.02
C PHE A 906 -20.45 11.38 27.53
N ILE A 907 -20.02 12.26 28.43
CA ILE A 907 -20.83 13.34 29.02
C ILE A 907 -20.04 14.63 28.81
N GLY A 908 -20.62 15.63 28.13
CA GLY A 908 -19.83 16.81 27.77
C GLY A 908 -20.56 17.97 27.12
N ASP A 909 -19.79 18.95 26.67
CA ASP A 909 -20.25 20.17 26.00
C ASP A 909 -20.06 20.11 24.47
N SER A 910 -19.98 21.27 23.80
CA SER A 910 -19.80 21.42 22.35
C SER A 910 -18.55 20.72 21.81
N ILE A 911 -17.50 20.56 22.63
CA ILE A 911 -16.30 19.76 22.30
C ILE A 911 -16.66 18.30 22.04
N THR A 912 -17.69 17.79 22.72
CA THR A 912 -18.13 16.39 22.64
C THR A 912 -19.24 16.20 21.61
N CYS A 913 -20.04 17.24 21.32
CA CYS A 913 -20.88 17.29 20.13
C CYS A 913 -20.06 17.30 18.83
N ALA A 914 -18.82 17.79 18.89
CA ALA A 914 -17.99 18.16 17.73
C ALA A 914 -18.62 19.28 16.88
N TYR A 915 -19.13 20.29 17.59
CA TYR A 915 -19.64 21.55 17.04
C TYR A 915 -18.63 22.13 16.04
N GLY A 916 -19.06 22.34 14.80
CA GLY A 916 -18.28 23.03 13.78
C GLY A 916 -16.94 22.38 13.39
N ASN A 917 -16.71 21.09 13.65
CA ASN A 917 -15.43 20.42 13.40
C ASN A 917 -15.08 20.24 11.90
N GLU A 918 -16.08 20.30 11.01
CA GLU A 918 -15.89 20.42 9.55
C GLU A 918 -15.81 21.89 9.06
N GLY A 919 -15.88 22.86 9.99
CA GLY A 919 -15.57 24.26 9.72
C GLY A 919 -14.07 24.48 9.46
N THR A 920 -13.75 25.60 8.79
CA THR A 920 -12.38 25.90 8.31
C THR A 920 -11.80 27.18 8.92
N SER A 921 -12.56 27.92 9.72
CA SER A 921 -12.13 29.15 10.37
C SER A 921 -12.95 29.39 11.65
N LYS A 922 -12.23 29.80 12.70
CA LYS A 922 -12.78 30.19 14.01
C LYS A 922 -13.62 31.47 14.00
N GLU A 923 -13.61 32.20 12.89
CA GLU A 923 -14.46 33.37 12.61
C GLU A 923 -15.78 32.99 11.94
N GLN A 924 -15.95 31.72 11.52
CA GLN A 924 -17.25 31.17 11.12
C GLN A 924 -18.05 30.84 12.37
N SER A 925 -19.33 31.19 12.40
CA SER A 925 -20.25 30.77 13.46
C SER A 925 -21.07 29.55 13.06
N PHE A 926 -21.59 28.84 14.07
CA PHE A 926 -22.29 27.56 13.96
C PHE A 926 -23.11 27.32 12.68
N THR A 927 -22.88 26.17 12.06
CA THR A 927 -23.81 25.57 11.11
C THR A 927 -24.11 24.10 11.47
N PRO A 928 -25.40 23.67 11.48
CA PRO A 928 -25.78 22.27 11.70
C PRO A 928 -25.13 21.28 10.73
N ARG A 929 -24.71 21.77 9.56
CA ARG A 929 -23.97 20.98 8.57
C ARG A 929 -22.58 20.57 9.08
N ASN A 930 -21.85 21.52 9.67
CA ASN A 930 -20.42 21.34 9.98
C ASN A 930 -20.17 20.71 11.36
N GLU A 931 -21.24 20.44 12.12
CA GLU A 931 -21.19 19.55 13.29
C GLU A 931 -21.20 18.09 12.84
N ASN A 932 -20.06 17.40 13.00
CA ASN A 932 -19.93 15.98 12.69
C ASN A 932 -19.48 15.15 13.89
N SER A 933 -20.43 14.71 14.70
CA SER A 933 -20.15 13.80 15.82
C SER A 933 -19.58 12.43 15.41
N TYR A 934 -19.69 11.98 14.15
CA TYR A 934 -19.00 10.76 13.68
C TYR A 934 -17.47 10.94 13.68
N LEU A 935 -17.01 12.19 13.53
CA LEU A 935 -15.61 12.61 13.63
C LEU A 935 -15.34 13.40 14.93
N SER A 936 -16.18 13.22 15.95
CA SER A 936 -15.83 13.64 17.32
C SER A 936 -14.71 12.76 17.88
N TYR A 937 -13.92 13.33 18.79
CA TYR A 937 -12.92 12.55 19.52
C TYR A 937 -13.54 11.33 20.23
N ALA A 938 -14.79 11.48 20.69
CA ALA A 938 -15.59 10.44 21.33
C ALA A 938 -15.91 9.26 20.40
N ALA A 939 -16.40 9.53 19.18
CA ALA A 939 -16.73 8.49 18.21
C ALA A 939 -15.48 7.83 17.61
N ILE A 940 -14.39 8.58 17.42
CA ILE A 940 -13.10 8.03 16.99
C ILE A 940 -12.55 7.09 18.08
N THR A 941 -12.49 7.53 19.34
CA THR A 941 -12.08 6.71 20.50
C THR A 941 -12.92 5.41 20.61
N ALA A 942 -14.24 5.52 20.44
CA ALA A 942 -15.13 4.36 20.50
C ALA A 942 -14.82 3.33 19.40
N ARG A 943 -14.61 3.76 18.15
CA ARG A 943 -14.19 2.87 17.05
C ARG A 943 -12.81 2.26 17.30
N ASN A 944 -11.83 3.05 17.74
CA ASN A 944 -10.47 2.59 18.05
C ASN A 944 -10.44 1.47 19.10
N LEU A 945 -11.40 1.46 20.02
CA LEU A 945 -11.52 0.48 21.11
C LEU A 945 -12.48 -0.68 20.79
N ASN A 946 -13.07 -0.72 19.60
CA ASN A 946 -14.19 -1.60 19.22
C ASN A 946 -15.33 -1.57 20.26
N ALA A 947 -15.79 -0.37 20.59
CA ALA A 947 -16.80 -0.10 21.60
C ALA A 947 -17.99 0.69 21.03
N SER A 948 -19.19 0.43 21.54
CA SER A 948 -20.32 1.33 21.33
C SER A 948 -20.15 2.59 22.19
N SER A 949 -20.77 3.70 21.77
CA SER A 949 -20.77 4.95 22.54
C SER A 949 -22.15 5.62 22.63
N ASN A 950 -22.52 6.04 23.83
CA ASN A 950 -23.54 7.07 24.04
C ASN A 950 -22.84 8.43 24.16
N ILE A 951 -23.24 9.43 23.37
CA ILE A 951 -22.68 10.79 23.45
C ILE A 951 -23.73 11.75 24.04
N VAL A 952 -23.74 11.84 25.37
CA VAL A 952 -24.68 12.67 26.16
C VAL A 952 -24.11 14.08 26.28
N ALA A 953 -24.09 14.80 25.16
CA ALA A 953 -23.49 16.13 25.04
C ALA A 953 -24.47 17.21 24.55
N TRP A 954 -24.20 18.47 24.91
CA TRP A 954 -25.04 19.63 24.57
C TRP A 954 -24.18 20.91 24.48
N SER A 955 -24.24 21.63 23.37
CA SER A 955 -23.36 22.80 23.15
C SER A 955 -23.63 23.96 24.10
N GLY A 956 -22.55 24.56 24.60
CA GLY A 956 -22.62 25.64 25.58
C GLY A 956 -23.03 25.22 27.00
N ILE A 957 -23.26 23.93 27.29
CA ILE A 957 -23.66 23.46 28.63
C ILE A 957 -22.49 23.42 29.62
N GLY A 958 -22.77 23.62 30.90
CA GLY A 958 -21.80 23.43 31.98
C GLY A 958 -22.36 22.65 33.18
N LEU A 959 -21.64 22.70 34.29
CA LEU A 959 -21.99 22.03 35.55
C LEU A 959 -22.74 22.95 36.53
N THR A 960 -22.37 24.23 36.55
CA THR A 960 -22.94 25.31 37.39
C THR A 960 -23.57 26.42 36.55
N THR A 961 -23.05 26.66 35.34
CA THR A 961 -23.55 27.69 34.44
C THR A 961 -23.29 27.32 32.98
N ASN A 962 -24.13 27.82 32.07
CA ASN A 962 -23.94 27.67 30.63
C ASN A 962 -23.09 28.82 30.09
N TYR A 963 -22.66 28.71 28.83
CA TYR A 963 -21.80 29.69 28.14
C TYR A 963 -22.23 31.14 28.39
N GLY A 964 -21.30 31.99 28.84
CA GLY A 964 -21.54 33.41 29.07
C GLY A 964 -22.55 33.74 30.19
N GLY A 965 -22.95 32.76 31.01
CA GLY A 965 -23.98 32.93 32.04
C GLY A 965 -25.42 32.72 31.55
N ALA A 966 -25.61 32.06 30.40
CA ALA A 966 -26.94 31.84 29.82
C ALA A 966 -27.85 30.99 30.73
N ALA A 967 -29.04 31.51 31.04
CA ALA A 967 -30.02 30.81 31.86
C ALA A 967 -30.63 29.60 31.13
N GLY A 968 -30.59 28.43 31.76
CA GLY A 968 -31.17 27.19 31.24
C GLY A 968 -30.68 25.96 32.01
N PRO A 969 -31.22 24.76 31.71
CA PRO A 969 -30.82 23.51 32.37
C PRO A 969 -29.34 23.18 32.13
N VAL A 970 -28.63 22.85 33.22
CA VAL A 970 -27.22 22.42 33.21
C VAL A 970 -27.10 20.91 32.95
N MET A 971 -25.87 20.38 32.84
CA MET A 971 -25.68 18.96 32.48
C MET A 971 -26.30 18.00 33.51
N LEU A 972 -26.31 18.35 34.80
CA LEU A 972 -26.99 17.59 35.86
C LEU A 972 -28.51 17.47 35.65
N ASP A 973 -29.14 18.47 35.02
CA ASP A 973 -30.56 18.45 34.70
C ASP A 973 -30.85 17.60 33.45
N ARG A 974 -29.93 17.57 32.48
CA ARG A 974 -30.14 16.88 31.19
C ARG A 974 -29.69 15.42 31.17
N TYR A 975 -28.70 15.07 32.00
CA TYR A 975 -28.14 13.71 32.09
C TYR A 975 -29.17 12.59 32.33
N PRO A 976 -30.31 12.80 33.05
CA PRO A 976 -31.33 11.76 33.22
C PRO A 976 -32.13 11.37 31.98
N TYR A 977 -32.03 12.07 30.84
CA TYR A 977 -33.01 11.93 29.74
C TYR A 977 -32.56 11.08 28.54
N THR A 978 -33.55 10.44 27.93
CA THR A 978 -33.54 9.88 26.57
C THR A 978 -33.82 10.98 25.54
N LEU A 979 -34.90 11.75 25.76
CA LEU A 979 -35.34 12.86 24.91
C LEU A 979 -35.44 14.15 25.78
N PRO A 980 -34.41 15.02 25.79
CA PRO A 980 -34.34 16.15 26.73
C PRO A 980 -35.37 17.27 26.52
N TYR A 981 -36.03 17.34 25.35
CA TYR A 981 -37.12 18.29 25.10
C TYR A 981 -38.49 17.70 25.47
N SER A 982 -38.78 16.45 25.06
CA SER A 982 -40.03 15.76 25.42
C SER A 982 -40.08 15.22 26.86
N GLY A 983 -38.99 15.30 27.62
CA GLY A 983 -38.94 14.88 29.04
C GLY A 983 -38.99 13.36 29.25
N VAL A 984 -38.61 12.56 28.25
CA VAL A 984 -38.58 11.10 28.38
C VAL A 984 -37.29 10.68 29.08
N GLU A 985 -37.39 10.20 30.33
CA GLU A 985 -36.25 9.73 31.14
C GLU A 985 -35.52 8.54 30.48
N TRP A 986 -34.25 8.33 30.87
CA TRP A 986 -33.42 7.21 30.44
C TRP A 986 -33.40 6.10 31.49
N ASP A 987 -33.62 4.88 31.02
CA ASP A 987 -33.43 3.67 31.83
C ASP A 987 -31.97 3.23 31.76
N PHE A 988 -31.20 3.68 32.75
CA PHE A 988 -29.77 3.40 32.90
C PHE A 988 -29.43 1.89 32.94
N SER A 989 -30.37 1.00 33.20
CA SER A 989 -30.11 -0.45 33.16
C SER A 989 -29.91 -1.00 31.75
N LYS A 990 -30.39 -0.29 30.71
CA LYS A 990 -30.28 -0.70 29.30
C LYS A 990 -28.87 -0.55 28.73
N TYR A 991 -28.02 0.27 29.35
CA TYR A 991 -26.66 0.51 28.89
C TYR A 991 -25.75 0.79 30.08
N VAL A 992 -25.05 -0.25 30.53
CA VAL A 992 -24.04 -0.16 31.61
C VAL A 992 -22.66 -0.12 30.96
N PRO A 993 -22.02 1.05 30.82
CA PRO A 993 -20.69 1.17 30.25
C PRO A 993 -19.60 0.74 31.23
N GLN A 994 -18.51 0.19 30.72
CA GLN A 994 -17.31 -0.03 31.52
C GLN A 994 -16.45 1.26 31.62
N VAL A 995 -16.70 2.25 30.76
CA VAL A 995 -16.00 3.54 30.72
C VAL A 995 -16.99 4.70 30.69
N VAL A 996 -16.76 5.73 31.51
CA VAL A 996 -17.45 7.03 31.39
C VAL A 996 -16.42 8.13 31.23
N VAL A 997 -16.62 9.01 30.25
CA VAL A 997 -15.72 10.12 29.94
C VAL A 997 -16.47 11.43 30.15
N ILE A 998 -15.95 12.30 31.01
CA ILE A 998 -16.60 13.57 31.39
C ILE A 998 -15.72 14.73 30.92
N ASN A 999 -16.06 15.39 29.82
CA ASN A 999 -15.39 16.61 29.37
C ASN A 999 -16.31 17.82 29.56
N LEU A 1000 -16.23 18.43 30.75
CA LEU A 1000 -17.08 19.54 31.18
C LEU A 1000 -16.25 20.55 31.98
N GLY A 1001 -16.59 21.83 31.79
CA GLY A 1001 -15.99 22.96 32.49
C GLY A 1001 -15.67 24.13 31.57
N THR A 1002 -15.58 23.92 30.25
CA THR A 1002 -15.29 24.96 29.26
C THR A 1002 -16.22 26.17 29.41
N ASN A 1003 -17.52 25.88 29.59
CA ASN A 1003 -18.56 26.90 29.73
C ASN A 1003 -18.62 27.50 31.14
N ASP A 1004 -18.35 26.72 32.19
CA ASP A 1004 -18.27 27.23 33.56
C ASP A 1004 -17.15 28.28 33.71
N PHE A 1005 -15.96 27.98 33.18
CA PHE A 1005 -14.81 28.89 33.19
C PHE A 1005 -14.89 30.01 32.12
N SER A 1006 -15.97 30.10 31.35
CA SER A 1006 -16.22 31.26 30.46
C SER A 1006 -16.52 32.56 31.23
N ILE A 1007 -17.01 32.46 32.48
CA ILE A 1007 -17.29 33.62 33.36
C ILE A 1007 -16.61 33.54 34.75
N THR A 1008 -15.80 32.51 35.00
CA THR A 1008 -15.20 32.15 36.31
C THR A 1008 -16.24 31.73 37.37
N PRO A 1009 -16.35 30.42 37.70
CA PRO A 1009 -17.31 29.92 38.69
C PRO A 1009 -16.78 30.05 40.12
N ASP A 1010 -17.65 29.94 41.13
CA ASP A 1010 -17.18 29.66 42.49
C ASP A 1010 -16.56 28.24 42.56
N LYS A 1011 -15.42 28.13 43.25
CA LYS A 1011 -14.70 26.86 43.39
C LYS A 1011 -15.55 25.80 44.12
N THR A 1012 -16.27 26.20 45.17
CA THR A 1012 -17.05 25.29 46.01
C THR A 1012 -18.26 24.77 45.24
N GLU A 1013 -18.96 25.65 44.52
CA GLU A 1013 -20.09 25.29 43.67
C GLU A 1013 -19.67 24.34 42.54
N PHE A 1014 -18.62 24.69 41.78
CA PHE A 1014 -18.10 23.84 40.69
C PHE A 1014 -17.67 22.46 41.18
N ILE A 1015 -16.88 22.40 42.28
CA ILE A 1015 -16.42 21.14 42.86
C ILE A 1015 -17.59 20.31 43.41
N THR A 1016 -18.64 20.95 43.93
CA THR A 1016 -19.85 20.26 44.40
C THR A 1016 -20.67 19.70 43.23
N ALA A 1017 -20.86 20.47 42.16
CA ALA A 1017 -21.59 20.03 40.96
C ALA A 1017 -20.89 18.86 40.26
N TYR A 1018 -19.57 18.94 40.05
CA TYR A 1018 -18.79 17.85 39.45
C TYR A 1018 -18.82 16.58 40.33
N LYS A 1019 -18.66 16.72 41.66
CA LYS A 1019 -18.77 15.58 42.60
C LYS A 1019 -20.19 14.99 42.60
N THR A 1020 -21.23 15.80 42.38
CA THR A 1020 -22.62 15.33 42.22
C THR A 1020 -22.80 14.54 40.93
N LEU A 1021 -22.21 14.97 39.80
CA LEU A 1021 -22.27 14.23 38.54
C LEU A 1021 -21.57 12.86 38.64
N ILE A 1022 -20.35 12.81 39.20
CA ILE A 1022 -19.65 11.54 39.45
C ILE A 1022 -20.48 10.66 40.41
N GLY A 1023 -21.16 11.25 41.39
CA GLY A 1023 -22.09 10.54 42.27
C GLY A 1023 -23.30 9.92 41.55
N GLN A 1024 -23.89 10.61 40.56
CA GLN A 1024 -24.93 10.05 39.70
C GLN A 1024 -24.39 8.92 38.81
N VAL A 1025 -23.25 9.15 38.15
CA VAL A 1025 -22.55 8.14 37.34
C VAL A 1025 -22.25 6.89 38.17
N ARG A 1026 -21.76 7.03 39.40
CA ARG A 1026 -21.48 5.90 40.32
C ARG A 1026 -22.72 5.18 40.83
N LYS A 1027 -23.82 5.89 41.02
CA LYS A 1027 -25.12 5.29 41.39
C LYS A 1027 -25.65 4.40 40.25
N ASN A 1028 -25.46 4.82 39.01
CA ASN A 1028 -25.95 4.12 37.82
C ASN A 1028 -24.99 3.00 37.40
N TYR A 1029 -23.69 3.25 37.44
CA TYR A 1029 -22.62 2.36 36.99
C TYR A 1029 -21.51 2.25 38.07
N PRO A 1030 -21.69 1.39 39.09
CA PRO A 1030 -20.74 1.25 40.20
C PRO A 1030 -19.32 0.90 39.74
N ASP A 1031 -19.19 0.01 38.76
CA ASP A 1031 -17.91 -0.56 38.32
C ASP A 1031 -17.19 0.22 37.20
N ALA A 1032 -17.80 1.26 36.63
CA ALA A 1032 -17.24 1.97 35.48
C ALA A 1032 -15.92 2.68 35.80
N HIS A 1033 -15.07 2.85 34.81
CA HIS A 1033 -13.85 3.66 34.88
C HIS A 1033 -14.17 5.08 34.40
N VAL A 1034 -14.07 6.06 35.30
CA VAL A 1034 -14.46 7.45 35.08
C VAL A 1034 -13.22 8.29 34.75
N PHE A 1035 -13.18 8.85 33.54
CA PHE A 1035 -12.13 9.75 33.09
C PHE A 1035 -12.65 11.19 33.11
N CYS A 1036 -12.14 11.99 34.04
CA CYS A 1036 -12.43 13.42 34.13
C CYS A 1036 -11.47 14.17 33.20
N CYS A 1037 -12.00 14.70 32.10
CA CYS A 1037 -11.26 15.38 31.06
C CYS A 1037 -11.21 16.90 31.25
N ILE A 1038 -10.14 17.51 30.72
CA ILE A 1038 -9.97 18.96 30.57
C ILE A 1038 -9.48 19.23 29.14
N GLY A 1039 -9.95 20.32 28.53
CA GLY A 1039 -9.41 20.83 27.26
C GLY A 1039 -10.12 20.32 25.99
N PRO A 1040 -9.71 20.79 24.80
CA PRO A 1040 -8.52 21.60 24.53
C PRO A 1040 -8.79 23.12 24.48
N MET A 1041 -10.05 23.57 24.60
CA MET A 1041 -10.43 24.97 24.33
C MET A 1041 -10.14 25.98 25.46
N LEU A 1042 -10.04 25.53 26.72
CA LEU A 1042 -9.73 26.42 27.84
C LEU A 1042 -8.29 26.94 27.76
N TRP A 1043 -8.09 28.20 28.13
CA TRP A 1043 -6.79 28.86 28.11
C TRP A 1043 -6.55 29.72 29.36
N GLY A 1044 -5.28 30.05 29.62
CA GLY A 1044 -4.86 30.94 30.71
C GLY A 1044 -5.40 30.55 32.09
N THR A 1045 -5.80 31.55 32.87
CA THR A 1045 -6.30 31.35 34.25
C THR A 1045 -7.57 30.49 34.32
N GLY A 1046 -8.37 30.42 33.26
CA GLY A 1046 -9.52 29.52 33.17
C GLY A 1046 -9.10 28.05 33.09
N LEU A 1047 -8.11 27.75 32.23
CA LEU A 1047 -7.50 26.42 32.15
C LEU A 1047 -6.83 26.04 33.47
N ASP A 1048 -6.01 26.91 34.04
CA ASP A 1048 -5.27 26.64 35.28
C ASP A 1048 -6.20 26.39 36.48
N SER A 1049 -7.31 27.14 36.56
CA SER A 1049 -8.33 26.96 37.60
C SER A 1049 -9.12 25.66 37.39
N CYS A 1050 -9.53 25.35 36.15
CA CYS A 1050 -10.20 24.09 35.82
C CYS A 1050 -9.30 22.89 36.16
N ARG A 1051 -8.04 22.91 35.70
CA ARG A 1051 -7.03 21.90 36.01
C ARG A 1051 -6.88 21.70 37.52
N SER A 1052 -6.74 22.79 38.28
CA SER A 1052 -6.65 22.75 39.74
C SER A 1052 -7.86 22.07 40.38
N TYR A 1053 -9.08 22.43 39.97
CA TYR A 1053 -10.31 21.99 40.63
C TYR A 1053 -10.65 20.53 40.26
N VAL A 1054 -10.50 20.14 38.99
CA VAL A 1054 -10.70 18.74 38.54
C VAL A 1054 -9.62 17.82 39.15
N THR A 1055 -8.37 18.28 39.25
CA THR A 1055 -7.32 17.56 40.00
C THR A 1055 -7.69 17.36 41.47
N GLU A 1056 -8.29 18.35 42.13
CA GLU A 1056 -8.77 18.22 43.51
C GLU A 1056 -9.94 17.21 43.62
N ILE A 1057 -10.89 17.23 42.67
CA ILE A 1057 -12.00 16.27 42.59
C ILE A 1057 -11.49 14.83 42.45
N VAL A 1058 -10.60 14.58 41.48
CA VAL A 1058 -10.02 13.26 41.20
C VAL A 1058 -9.23 12.74 42.42
N ASN A 1059 -8.40 13.60 43.03
CA ASN A 1059 -7.66 13.24 44.23
C ASN A 1059 -8.57 12.91 45.43
N ASP A 1060 -9.71 13.58 45.57
CA ASP A 1060 -10.67 13.32 46.67
C ASP A 1060 -11.42 11.99 46.52
N TYR A 1061 -11.69 11.54 45.30
CA TYR A 1061 -12.25 10.20 45.06
C TYR A 1061 -11.22 9.10 45.34
N ASN A 1062 -10.00 9.26 44.81
CA ASN A 1062 -8.90 8.32 45.03
C ASN A 1062 -8.55 8.17 46.53
N LYS A 1063 -8.48 9.28 47.30
CA LYS A 1063 -8.29 9.25 48.76
C LYS A 1063 -9.41 8.54 49.54
N LYS A 1064 -10.62 8.45 48.97
CA LYS A 1064 -11.79 7.77 49.56
C LYS A 1064 -11.89 6.30 49.13
N GLY A 1065 -10.97 5.81 48.31
CA GLY A 1065 -10.90 4.41 47.85
C GLY A 1065 -11.54 4.13 46.49
N ASP A 1066 -12.12 5.14 45.81
CA ASP A 1066 -12.52 5.00 44.40
C ASP A 1066 -11.32 5.27 43.49
N SER A 1067 -10.53 4.21 43.26
CA SER A 1067 -9.37 4.23 42.37
C SER A 1067 -9.73 4.09 40.89
N LYS A 1068 -11.01 4.20 40.54
CA LYS A 1068 -11.54 4.16 39.16
C LYS A 1068 -11.96 5.56 38.69
N VAL A 1069 -11.40 6.62 39.27
CA VAL A 1069 -11.57 8.02 38.85
C VAL A 1069 -10.21 8.59 38.45
N TYR A 1070 -10.08 9.01 37.20
CA TYR A 1070 -8.83 9.44 36.57
C TYR A 1070 -8.91 10.87 36.07
N LEU A 1071 -7.74 11.49 35.85
CA LEU A 1071 -7.60 12.79 35.19
C LEU A 1071 -7.01 12.58 33.79
N VAL A 1072 -7.57 13.25 32.79
CA VAL A 1072 -6.98 13.37 31.44
C VAL A 1072 -6.98 14.85 31.06
N GLU A 1073 -5.87 15.37 30.56
CA GLU A 1073 -5.80 16.74 30.04
C GLU A 1073 -5.39 16.69 28.56
N PHE A 1074 -6.30 17.13 27.69
CA PHE A 1074 -6.02 17.35 26.29
C PHE A 1074 -5.21 18.65 26.15
N PRO A 1075 -4.04 18.65 25.50
CA PRO A 1075 -3.24 19.86 25.31
C PRO A 1075 -4.05 21.01 24.73
N GLN A 1076 -3.81 22.23 25.23
CA GLN A 1076 -4.50 23.41 24.72
C GLN A 1076 -4.24 23.57 23.21
N GLN A 1077 -5.31 23.66 22.43
CA GLN A 1077 -5.21 23.92 20.99
C GLN A 1077 -4.56 25.29 20.74
N ASN A 1078 -3.59 25.33 19.83
CA ASN A 1078 -2.79 26.51 19.51
C ASN A 1078 -2.99 27.02 18.07
N GLY A 1079 -3.64 26.23 17.21
CA GLY A 1079 -3.93 26.54 15.81
C GLY A 1079 -3.01 25.88 14.77
N SER A 1080 -2.01 25.09 15.17
CA SER A 1080 -1.19 24.31 14.22
C SER A 1080 -2.01 23.29 13.42
N THR A 1081 -3.09 22.78 14.02
CA THR A 1081 -4.10 21.88 13.46
C THR A 1081 -5.35 22.63 12.93
N GLY A 1082 -5.29 23.96 12.82
CA GLY A 1082 -6.44 24.81 12.48
C GLY A 1082 -7.46 24.95 13.61
N TYR A 1083 -8.67 25.39 13.27
CA TYR A 1083 -9.83 25.52 14.15
C TYR A 1083 -11.12 25.30 13.36
N GLY A 1084 -12.14 24.74 14.00
CA GLY A 1084 -13.53 24.73 13.54
C GLY A 1084 -14.27 26.04 13.87
N GLU A 1085 -15.59 26.03 13.69
CA GLU A 1085 -16.47 27.19 13.92
C GLU A 1085 -16.42 27.69 15.39
N ASP A 1086 -16.51 29.01 15.61
CA ASP A 1086 -16.45 29.68 16.91
C ASP A 1086 -15.29 29.18 17.82
N TRP A 1087 -14.11 28.95 17.23
CA TRP A 1087 -12.89 28.40 17.88
C TRP A 1087 -12.98 26.94 18.37
N HIS A 1088 -13.99 26.16 17.97
CA HIS A 1088 -14.07 24.75 18.37
C HIS A 1088 -12.96 23.88 17.73
N PRO A 1089 -12.70 22.65 18.24
CA PRO A 1089 -11.65 21.80 17.72
C PRO A 1089 -11.89 21.44 16.25
N SER A 1090 -10.83 21.50 15.44
CA SER A 1090 -10.85 20.95 14.09
C SER A 1090 -10.88 19.41 14.12
N LEU A 1091 -11.20 18.77 12.98
CA LEU A 1091 -11.02 17.32 12.79
C LEU A 1091 -9.67 16.80 13.32
N ALA A 1092 -8.56 17.41 12.88
CA ALA A 1092 -7.21 17.01 13.29
C ALA A 1092 -6.97 17.19 14.81
N THR A 1093 -7.68 18.10 15.47
CA THR A 1093 -7.61 18.25 16.92
C THR A 1093 -8.43 17.17 17.63
N HIS A 1094 -9.58 16.77 17.08
CA HIS A 1094 -10.35 15.62 17.59
C HIS A 1094 -9.63 14.28 17.40
N GLU A 1095 -8.86 14.11 16.33
CA GLU A 1095 -8.02 12.93 16.10
C GLU A 1095 -6.94 12.82 17.20
N LEU A 1096 -6.17 13.88 17.45
CA LEU A 1096 -5.18 13.93 18.54
C LEU A 1096 -5.79 13.67 19.93
N MET A 1097 -6.98 14.24 20.21
CA MET A 1097 -7.72 13.95 21.44
C MET A 1097 -8.13 12.47 21.54
N ALA A 1098 -8.55 11.87 20.43
CA ALA A 1098 -9.00 10.49 20.39
C ALA A 1098 -7.85 9.50 20.61
N ASP A 1099 -6.69 9.75 20.02
CA ASP A 1099 -5.50 8.91 20.20
C ASP A 1099 -5.04 8.93 21.67
N GLN A 1100 -4.93 10.12 22.27
CA GLN A 1100 -4.59 10.26 23.69
C GLN A 1100 -5.59 9.54 24.61
N LEU A 1101 -6.90 9.71 24.36
CA LEU A 1101 -7.93 9.09 25.19
C LEU A 1101 -8.01 7.56 24.97
N THR A 1102 -7.76 7.10 23.74
CA THR A 1102 -7.68 5.67 23.39
C THR A 1102 -6.62 4.99 24.26
N GLU A 1103 -5.38 5.50 24.28
CA GLU A 1103 -4.30 4.90 25.06
C GLU A 1103 -4.51 5.03 26.58
N GLU A 1104 -5.11 6.13 27.06
CA GLU A 1104 -5.51 6.26 28.47
C GLU A 1104 -6.55 5.19 28.87
N ILE A 1105 -7.55 4.92 28.04
CA ILE A 1105 -8.55 3.86 28.30
C ILE A 1105 -7.92 2.47 28.26
N LYS A 1106 -7.11 2.16 27.22
CA LYS A 1106 -6.37 0.89 27.16
C LYS A 1106 -5.52 0.69 28.41
N SER A 1107 -4.79 1.73 28.83
CA SER A 1107 -3.92 1.74 30.02
C SER A 1107 -4.64 1.40 31.33
N LYS A 1108 -5.91 1.76 31.50
CA LYS A 1108 -6.65 1.48 32.76
C LYS A 1108 -7.54 0.23 32.72
N LEU A 1109 -7.91 -0.27 31.53
CA LEU A 1109 -8.84 -1.42 31.38
C LEU A 1109 -8.23 -2.68 30.74
N GLY A 1110 -7.07 -2.59 30.08
CA GLY A 1110 -6.53 -3.71 29.30
C GLY A 1110 -7.40 -4.02 28.06
N TRP A 1111 -7.85 -2.97 27.37
CA TRP A 1111 -8.69 -3.03 26.16
C TRP A 1111 -7.86 -3.07 24.88
#